data_AF-A0A1T4TQK1-F1
#
_entry.id   AF-A0A1T4TQK1-F1
#
_cell.length_a   1.000
_cell.length_b   1.000
_cell.length_c   1.000
_cell.angle_alpha   90.00
_cell.angle_beta   90.00
_cell.angle_gamma   90.00
#
_symmetry.space_group_name_H-M   'P 1'
#
loop_
_entity.id
_entity.type
_entity.pdbx_description
1 polymer ?
#
loop_
_entity_poly.entity_id
_entity_poly.type
_entity_poly.pdbx_seq_one_letter_code
_entity_poly.pdbx_strand_id
1 'polypeptide(L)'
;MKHSQSSTFNRLYNHFNSLLEKTIKEFISLGGEIPQRFLTLKEKIRQKHLFLKKRLSYFLFWFKERFIKGPLAAVSCLLSLGLFFLFGLFLAPSYLEILDIPLDSAKTLSSGLFSAFIGSLSAVVAIAAFIMAILQLINRRISISEFIFKNTYFILFTYWGLFCISILGILQLVTPTTESSDLIQFRYIRSLNIMAYTFVIFITFGFIVFTRIFRYLNFSLLIEDYLRLIPYLLLEEGESKDSKGAKKLSKIGNEIYAEIHNLIGSGETILLDQYLKSLQDVFRRKPVTLLLQNLSWHMVEWHSKAIITQGNISTMEQYWTLQSSWRELRNTAVSSDKTELRSYFAGIPGAILEKLYSIKWNSRSIEKIAESYSMNLKEMAVYPIWFSSQKEQKYSFYNQIEWILEDFIIILEVAAKENDSKTIEKVLIQLDQIPERISLDEAFKSSSDFASEEAPVNDEFAIIGNKQLQALRTRVENLRYAIACRYLFPFYYHGNYTSYKHETFLRLLPDRFKFVNAVKSDILEPISYSFLYWQRYIWGLEEIEDGKSYRLPTESDVLSLGIIAILLNSNRTFESLKPHLDFDNIKHFAKSTLETLEKHSKIHFKIMNEKRPFELTMAAQRVLEYFREAEILDKWDYSLQLSNATVSPEKVDEFKQLMVSQWKRSRNLYTVFKHYDAVVQNPEEELLQVGPPRMHLQNGKMMFVNEPLTRKIYNINWAANVNVLIEKVFTSVVTTVFKRRGSDQSKITDALEQAIKKSNFKNPVAFVGRRSFSKWSVDLYNSGNYRSSNGEDDIYPYSYFGIYKEHIPIVGISDTGFTDSVVIIDMGSGMNYLQRTNPVFIESQLQLEILFIDDAEAEKIVKGDPELLAMSKKEPNKAMKIAKANCLILIQEIMNFKIIKEEAFLVFHIVD
;
A
#
# COMPACT_ATOMS: atom_id res chain seq x y z
N MET A 1 -32.30 -14.32 53.84
CA MET A 1 -32.28 -15.66 53.17
C MET A 1 -31.23 -15.85 52.07
N LYS A 2 -30.77 -14.83 51.31
CA LYS A 2 -29.71 -14.99 50.29
C LYS A 2 -28.32 -15.39 50.81
N HIS A 3 -28.04 -15.22 52.11
CA HIS A 3 -26.73 -15.54 52.69
C HIS A 3 -26.58 -16.97 53.23
N SER A 4 -27.65 -17.74 53.46
CA SER A 4 -27.49 -19.05 54.14
C SER A 4 -27.29 -20.24 53.19
N GLN A 5 -27.90 -20.29 52.00
CA GLN A 5 -27.71 -21.42 51.06
C GLN A 5 -26.39 -21.31 50.26
N SER A 6 -25.96 -20.09 49.94
CA SER A 6 -24.61 -19.81 49.39
C SER A 6 -23.51 -20.18 50.38
N SER A 7 -23.74 -20.02 51.69
CA SER A 7 -22.73 -20.32 52.71
C SER A 7 -22.56 -21.82 52.94
N THR A 8 -23.62 -22.64 52.86
CA THR A 8 -23.49 -24.10 53.03
C THR A 8 -22.70 -24.73 51.87
N PHE A 9 -22.97 -24.32 50.63
CA PHE A 9 -22.26 -24.85 49.46
C PHE A 9 -20.83 -24.30 49.33
N ASN A 10 -20.60 -23.02 49.67
CA ASN A 10 -19.24 -22.47 49.77
C ASN A 10 -18.45 -23.09 50.92
N ARG A 11 -19.09 -23.42 52.05
CA ARG A 11 -18.44 -24.17 53.14
C ARG A 11 -18.06 -25.58 52.69
N LEU A 12 -18.93 -26.28 51.97
CA LEU A 12 -18.61 -27.60 51.39
C LEU A 12 -17.48 -27.52 50.35
N TYR A 13 -17.50 -26.53 49.46
CA TYR A 13 -16.42 -26.31 48.47
C TYR A 13 -15.08 -25.96 49.13
N ASN A 14 -15.10 -25.05 50.11
CA ASN A 14 -13.90 -24.66 50.85
C ASN A 14 -13.38 -25.80 51.74
N HIS A 15 -14.28 -26.59 52.35
CA HIS A 15 -13.92 -27.77 53.12
C HIS A 15 -13.31 -28.86 52.22
N PHE A 16 -13.89 -29.09 51.04
CA PHE A 16 -13.35 -30.02 50.06
C PHE A 16 -11.99 -29.57 49.49
N ASN A 17 -11.81 -28.27 49.19
CA ASN A 17 -10.52 -27.71 48.77
C ASN A 17 -9.47 -27.78 49.88
N SER A 18 -9.87 -27.55 51.14
CA SER A 18 -8.98 -27.69 52.30
C SER A 18 -8.55 -29.14 52.52
N LEU A 19 -9.48 -30.10 52.38
CA LEU A 19 -9.18 -31.53 52.37
C LEU A 19 -8.23 -31.88 51.23
N LEU A 20 -8.51 -31.42 50.01
CA LEU A 20 -7.69 -31.69 48.84
C LEU A 20 -6.27 -31.11 48.98
N GLU A 21 -6.13 -29.88 49.50
CA GLU A 21 -4.82 -29.28 49.80
C GLU A 21 -4.07 -30.02 50.90
N LYS A 22 -4.77 -30.51 51.92
CA LYS A 22 -4.16 -31.31 53.00
C LYS A 22 -3.66 -32.65 52.47
N THR A 23 -4.47 -33.34 51.66
CA THR A 23 -4.08 -34.61 51.03
C THR A 23 -2.94 -34.42 50.02
N ILE A 24 -2.94 -33.33 49.24
CA ILE A 24 -1.83 -33.01 48.32
C ILE A 24 -0.54 -32.71 49.09
N LYS A 25 -0.61 -31.98 50.21
CA LYS A 25 0.55 -31.71 51.06
C LYS A 25 1.08 -32.98 51.73
N GLU A 26 0.21 -33.86 52.22
CA GLU A 26 0.60 -35.17 52.76
C GLU A 26 1.23 -36.05 51.67
N PHE A 27 0.68 -36.07 50.46
CA PHE A 27 1.22 -36.85 49.34
C PHE A 27 2.59 -36.36 48.86
N ILE A 28 2.80 -35.04 48.80
CA ILE A 28 4.11 -34.43 48.50
C ILE A 28 5.10 -34.71 49.64
N SER A 29 4.67 -34.66 50.90
CA SER A 29 5.54 -34.96 52.05
C SER A 29 6.00 -36.42 52.12
N LEU A 30 5.28 -37.32 51.45
CA LEU A 30 5.63 -38.73 51.26
C LEU A 30 6.47 -38.98 49.98
N GLY A 31 6.91 -37.91 49.29
CA GLY A 31 7.82 -37.99 48.14
C GLY A 31 7.14 -38.32 46.80
N GLY A 32 5.81 -38.27 46.70
CA GLY A 32 5.09 -38.54 45.46
C GLY A 32 4.95 -37.31 44.55
N GLU A 33 5.19 -37.47 43.24
CA GLU A 33 4.83 -36.45 42.24
C GLU A 33 3.30 -36.36 42.07
N ILE A 34 2.74 -35.15 42.03
CA ILE A 34 1.30 -34.95 41.85
C ILE A 34 0.90 -35.44 40.45
N PRO A 35 0.02 -36.46 40.32
CA PRO A 35 -0.40 -36.94 39.02
C PRO A 35 -1.14 -35.82 38.27
N GLN A 36 -0.78 -35.58 37.00
CA GLN A 36 -1.36 -34.55 36.12
C GLN A 36 -2.91 -34.61 36.04
N ARG A 37 -3.49 -35.79 36.32
CA ARG A 37 -4.94 -36.03 36.48
C ARG A 37 -5.57 -35.26 37.65
N PHE A 38 -4.84 -34.98 38.73
CA PHE A 38 -5.35 -34.22 39.88
C PHE A 38 -5.39 -32.71 39.64
N LEU A 39 -4.38 -32.16 38.95
CA LEU A 39 -4.38 -30.75 38.52
C LEU A 39 -5.53 -30.49 37.53
N THR A 40 -5.71 -31.37 36.55
CA THR A 40 -6.84 -31.30 35.60
C THR A 40 -8.20 -31.53 36.27
N LEU A 41 -8.29 -32.31 37.35
CA LEU A 41 -9.52 -32.45 38.14
C LEU A 41 -9.84 -31.17 38.93
N LYS A 42 -8.85 -30.53 39.57
CA LYS A 42 -9.00 -29.24 40.29
C LYS A 42 -9.47 -28.15 39.33
N GLU A 43 -8.93 -28.13 38.11
CA GLU A 43 -9.29 -27.17 37.07
C GLU A 43 -10.68 -27.44 36.47
N LYS A 44 -11.02 -28.72 36.22
CA LYS A 44 -12.39 -29.13 35.83
C LYS A 44 -13.42 -28.79 36.91
N ILE A 45 -13.12 -28.99 38.19
CA ILE A 45 -14.02 -28.64 39.30
C ILE A 45 -14.15 -27.11 39.42
N ARG A 46 -13.06 -26.35 39.28
CA ARG A 46 -13.09 -24.87 39.28
C ARG A 46 -13.91 -24.34 38.10
N GLN A 47 -13.74 -24.89 36.90
CA GLN A 47 -14.54 -24.53 35.73
C GLN A 47 -16.01 -24.92 35.92
N LYS A 48 -16.30 -26.11 36.45
CA LYS A 48 -17.66 -26.58 36.74
C LYS A 48 -18.33 -25.75 37.85
N HIS A 49 -17.57 -25.29 38.86
CA HIS A 49 -18.04 -24.36 39.89
C HIS A 49 -18.33 -22.97 39.30
N LEU A 50 -17.43 -22.41 38.49
CA LEU A 50 -17.67 -21.14 37.79
C LEU A 50 -18.89 -21.24 36.87
N PHE A 51 -19.04 -22.36 36.19
CA PHE A 51 -20.17 -22.66 35.32
C PHE A 51 -21.49 -22.77 36.10
N LEU A 52 -21.52 -23.49 37.21
CA LEU A 52 -22.69 -23.59 38.12
C LEU A 52 -23.02 -22.25 38.77
N LYS A 53 -22.02 -21.46 39.19
CA LYS A 53 -22.21 -20.12 39.74
C LYS A 53 -22.78 -19.17 38.70
N LYS A 54 -22.26 -19.20 37.46
CA LYS A 54 -22.80 -18.44 36.31
C LYS A 54 -24.23 -18.87 35.97
N ARG A 55 -24.53 -20.17 35.94
CA ARG A 55 -25.89 -20.70 35.71
C ARG A 55 -26.86 -20.35 36.83
N LEU A 56 -26.46 -20.44 38.09
CA LEU A 56 -27.30 -20.07 39.23
C LEU A 56 -27.54 -18.56 39.27
N SER A 57 -26.51 -17.74 39.00
CA SER A 57 -26.69 -16.28 38.88
C SER A 57 -27.58 -15.93 37.69
N TYR A 58 -27.42 -16.61 36.56
CA TYR A 58 -28.28 -16.43 35.40
C TYR A 58 -29.71 -16.89 35.68
N PHE A 59 -29.91 -18.03 36.36
CA PHE A 59 -31.23 -18.52 36.77
C PHE A 59 -31.90 -17.58 37.77
N LEU A 60 -31.18 -17.08 38.78
CA LEU A 60 -31.72 -16.12 39.75
C LEU A 60 -32.03 -14.77 39.10
N PHE A 61 -31.20 -14.33 38.14
CA PHE A 61 -31.47 -13.15 37.33
C PHE A 61 -32.71 -13.37 36.45
N TRP A 62 -32.77 -14.47 35.70
CA TRP A 62 -33.88 -14.87 34.86
C TRP A 62 -35.19 -15.01 35.66
N PHE A 63 -35.14 -15.66 36.83
CA PHE A 63 -36.29 -15.82 37.72
C PHE A 63 -36.77 -14.46 38.23
N LYS A 64 -35.86 -13.60 38.69
CA LYS A 64 -36.19 -12.23 39.11
C LYS A 64 -36.78 -11.41 37.95
N GLU A 65 -36.21 -11.49 36.76
CA GLU A 65 -36.64 -10.73 35.59
C GLU A 65 -37.95 -11.25 34.97
N ARG A 66 -38.26 -12.56 35.05
CA ARG A 66 -39.53 -13.11 34.56
C ARG A 66 -40.66 -13.13 35.58
N PHE A 67 -40.39 -13.62 36.79
CA PHE A 67 -41.42 -13.92 37.81
C PHE A 67 -41.62 -12.80 38.82
N ILE A 68 -40.63 -11.93 39.06
CA ILE A 68 -40.77 -10.82 40.02
C ILE A 68 -41.01 -9.50 39.30
N LYS A 69 -40.26 -9.24 38.23
CA LYS A 69 -40.33 -7.98 37.47
C LYS A 69 -41.01 -8.10 36.10
N GLY A 70 -41.28 -9.32 35.66
CA GLY A 70 -41.68 -9.62 34.28
C GLY A 70 -43.17 -9.93 34.12
N PRO A 71 -43.57 -10.47 32.95
CA PRO A 71 -44.97 -10.75 32.64
C PRO A 71 -45.58 -11.85 33.52
N LEU A 72 -44.77 -12.68 34.19
CA LEU A 72 -45.24 -13.70 35.13
C LEU A 72 -45.37 -13.18 36.57
N ALA A 73 -45.18 -11.88 36.81
CA ALA A 73 -45.36 -11.24 38.11
C ALA A 73 -46.75 -11.51 38.72
N ALA A 74 -47.79 -11.53 37.90
CA ALA A 74 -49.15 -11.86 38.32
C ALA A 74 -49.24 -13.24 39.00
N VAL A 75 -48.54 -14.25 38.46
CA VAL A 75 -48.52 -15.61 39.01
C VAL A 75 -47.85 -15.62 40.39
N SER A 76 -46.75 -14.89 40.55
CA SER A 76 -46.06 -14.76 41.84
C SER A 76 -46.91 -14.04 42.89
N CYS A 77 -47.64 -12.97 42.50
CA CYS A 77 -48.60 -12.31 43.39
C CYS A 77 -49.69 -13.27 43.84
N LEU A 78 -50.28 -14.01 42.90
CA LEU A 78 -51.37 -14.94 43.17
C LEU A 78 -50.92 -16.08 44.09
N LEU A 79 -49.75 -16.66 43.86
CA LEU A 79 -49.17 -17.67 44.74
C LEU A 79 -48.86 -17.12 46.13
N SER A 80 -48.31 -15.91 46.21
CA SER A 80 -47.98 -15.30 47.51
C SER A 80 -49.23 -14.94 48.31
N LEU A 81 -50.27 -14.39 47.68
CA LEU A 81 -51.55 -14.12 48.31
C LEU A 81 -52.24 -15.42 48.70
N GLY A 82 -52.26 -16.43 47.82
CA GLY A 82 -52.80 -17.75 48.11
C GLY A 82 -52.14 -18.41 49.31
N LEU A 83 -50.80 -18.37 49.39
CA LEU A 83 -50.06 -18.86 50.56
C LEU A 83 -50.41 -18.03 51.80
N PHE A 84 -50.46 -16.71 51.71
CA PHE A 84 -50.78 -15.84 52.86
C PHE A 84 -52.18 -16.14 53.42
N PHE A 85 -53.16 -16.35 52.54
CA PHE A 85 -54.50 -16.78 52.91
C PHE A 85 -54.54 -18.19 53.48
N LEU A 86 -53.83 -19.15 52.88
CA LEU A 86 -53.75 -20.53 53.41
C LEU A 86 -53.13 -20.56 54.81
N PHE A 87 -52.02 -19.83 55.02
CA PHE A 87 -51.40 -19.70 56.33
C PHE A 87 -52.33 -19.00 57.32
N GLY A 88 -52.95 -17.89 56.93
CA GLY A 88 -53.84 -17.11 57.80
C GLY A 88 -55.11 -17.86 58.19
N LEU A 89 -55.71 -18.63 57.27
CA LEU A 89 -56.95 -19.37 57.51
C LEU A 89 -56.73 -20.69 58.26
N PHE A 90 -55.65 -21.43 57.97
CA PHE A 90 -55.48 -22.81 58.46
C PHE A 90 -54.33 -23.03 59.46
N LEU A 91 -53.28 -22.20 59.43
CA LEU A 91 -52.05 -22.44 60.21
C LEU A 91 -51.79 -21.40 61.31
N ALA A 92 -52.45 -20.24 61.25
CA ALA A 92 -52.32 -19.23 62.30
C ALA A 92 -53.00 -19.74 63.60
N PRO A 93 -52.30 -19.69 64.76
CA PRO A 93 -52.87 -20.07 66.05
C PRO A 93 -54.15 -19.29 66.32
N SER A 94 -55.15 -19.95 66.90
CA SER A 94 -56.44 -19.35 67.30
C SER A 94 -56.32 -18.19 68.29
N TYR A 95 -55.12 -17.93 68.83
CA TYR A 95 -54.81 -16.93 69.86
C TYR A 95 -54.07 -15.70 69.33
N LEU A 96 -53.76 -15.60 68.03
CA LEU A 96 -53.44 -14.29 67.45
C LEU A 96 -54.72 -13.48 67.57
N GLU A 97 -54.78 -12.52 68.51
CA GLU A 97 -55.95 -11.67 68.77
C GLU A 97 -56.53 -11.15 67.44
N ILE A 98 -57.56 -11.86 67.00
CA ILE A 98 -58.43 -11.48 65.90
C ILE A 98 -59.18 -10.27 66.46
N LEU A 99 -59.16 -9.14 65.75
CA LEU A 99 -60.07 -8.05 66.06
C LEU A 99 -61.48 -8.64 66.14
N ASP A 100 -62.07 -8.65 67.34
CA ASP A 100 -63.46 -9.09 67.55
C ASP A 100 -64.38 -8.05 66.93
N ILE A 101 -64.66 -8.24 65.64
CA ILE A 101 -65.46 -7.33 64.84
C ILE A 101 -66.88 -7.91 64.78
N PRO A 102 -67.89 -7.21 65.31
CA PRO A 102 -69.29 -7.58 65.12
C PRO A 102 -69.62 -7.71 63.64
N LEU A 103 -70.50 -8.65 63.26
CA LEU A 103 -70.83 -8.91 61.84
C LEU A 103 -71.28 -7.64 61.08
N ASP A 104 -72.06 -6.77 61.72
CA ASP A 104 -72.50 -5.49 61.15
C ASP A 104 -71.35 -4.51 60.93
N SER A 105 -70.37 -4.49 61.84
CA SER A 105 -69.13 -3.74 61.70
C SER A 105 -68.20 -4.37 60.66
N ALA A 106 -68.26 -5.68 60.44
CA ALA A 106 -67.45 -6.41 59.47
C ALA A 106 -67.82 -6.04 58.03
N LYS A 107 -69.11 -5.84 57.74
CA LYS A 107 -69.59 -5.33 56.44
C LYS A 107 -69.09 -3.92 56.17
N THR A 108 -69.15 -3.05 57.18
CA THR A 108 -68.65 -1.67 57.09
C THR A 108 -67.12 -1.65 56.90
N LEU A 109 -66.40 -2.51 57.64
CA LEU A 109 -64.96 -2.68 57.50
C LEU A 109 -64.57 -3.22 56.12
N SER A 110 -65.31 -4.19 55.58
CA SER A 110 -65.09 -4.73 54.24
C SER A 110 -65.23 -3.66 53.16
N SER A 111 -66.28 -2.83 53.24
CA SER A 111 -66.48 -1.69 52.33
C SER A 111 -65.40 -0.61 52.50
N GLY A 112 -65.01 -0.33 53.73
CA GLY A 112 -63.91 0.58 54.07
C GLY A 112 -62.57 0.11 53.51
N LEU A 113 -62.22 -1.17 53.70
CA LEU A 113 -61.00 -1.78 53.16
C LEU A 113 -61.01 -1.79 51.63
N PHE A 114 -62.13 -2.16 51.00
CA PHE A 114 -62.27 -2.15 49.54
C PHE A 114 -62.02 -0.74 48.97
N SER A 115 -62.66 0.28 49.56
CA SER A 115 -62.46 1.68 49.19
C SER A 115 -61.03 2.14 49.46
N ALA A 116 -60.42 1.71 50.57
CA ALA A 116 -59.05 2.07 50.93
C ALA A 116 -58.00 1.44 50.00
N PHE A 117 -58.19 0.18 49.57
CA PHE A 117 -57.34 -0.46 48.56
C PHE A 117 -57.44 0.27 47.22
N ILE A 118 -58.66 0.57 46.75
CA ILE A 118 -58.87 1.34 45.50
C ILE A 118 -58.25 2.73 45.60
N GLY A 119 -58.49 3.45 46.69
CA GLY A 119 -57.96 4.79 46.91
C GLY A 119 -56.43 4.80 46.95
N SER A 120 -55.82 3.88 47.70
CA SER A 120 -54.37 3.77 47.81
C SER A 120 -53.72 3.36 46.48
N LEU A 121 -54.31 2.40 45.77
CA LEU A 121 -53.83 1.99 44.44
C LEU A 121 -53.94 3.15 43.44
N SER A 122 -55.08 3.83 43.40
CA SER A 122 -55.31 4.99 42.54
C SER A 122 -54.32 6.12 42.81
N ALA A 123 -54.05 6.41 44.08
CA ALA A 123 -53.07 7.43 44.46
C ALA A 123 -51.66 7.07 43.97
N VAL A 124 -51.20 5.84 44.19
CA VAL A 124 -49.88 5.39 43.71
C VAL A 124 -49.79 5.38 42.18
N VAL A 125 -50.86 4.95 41.49
CA VAL A 125 -50.94 4.96 40.03
C VAL A 125 -50.91 6.39 39.49
N ALA A 126 -51.66 7.32 40.09
CA ALA A 126 -51.69 8.72 39.67
C ALA A 126 -50.32 9.39 39.85
N ILE A 127 -49.65 9.17 40.98
CA ILE A 127 -48.31 9.72 41.22
C ILE A 127 -47.28 9.11 40.27
N ALA A 128 -47.34 7.80 40.04
CA ALA A 128 -46.50 7.14 39.05
C ALA A 128 -46.75 7.72 37.65
N ALA A 129 -48.01 7.87 37.22
CA ALA A 129 -48.35 8.46 35.94
C ALA A 129 -47.81 9.89 35.80
N PHE A 130 -47.91 10.71 36.85
CA PHE A 130 -47.36 12.07 36.87
C PHE A 130 -45.84 12.10 36.73
N ILE A 131 -45.11 11.30 37.52
CA ILE A 131 -43.65 11.20 37.43
C ILE A 131 -43.23 10.66 36.07
N MET A 132 -43.96 9.69 35.54
CA MET A 132 -43.71 9.12 34.23
C MET A 132 -43.98 10.13 33.11
N ALA A 133 -44.99 10.98 33.25
CA ALA A 133 -45.24 12.09 32.32
C ALA A 133 -44.09 13.11 32.36
N ILE A 134 -43.60 13.47 33.54
CA ILE A 134 -42.39 14.32 33.68
C ILE A 134 -41.20 13.67 33.01
N LEU A 135 -40.94 12.39 33.29
CA LEU A 135 -39.81 11.66 32.70
C LEU A 135 -39.96 11.48 31.18
N GLN A 136 -41.17 11.30 30.66
CA GLN A 136 -41.43 11.22 29.21
C GLN A 136 -41.27 12.58 28.52
N LEU A 137 -41.68 13.67 29.16
CA LEU A 137 -41.44 15.03 28.65
C LEU A 137 -39.94 15.33 28.54
N ILE A 138 -39.17 14.87 29.52
CA ILE A 138 -37.71 15.06 29.58
C ILE A 138 -36.99 14.13 28.58
N ASN A 139 -37.27 12.82 28.61
CA ASN A 139 -36.52 11.81 27.82
C ASN A 139 -37.07 11.51 26.42
N ARG A 140 -38.27 11.98 26.08
CA ARG A 140 -38.95 11.75 24.78
C ARG A 140 -39.01 10.29 24.30
N ARG A 141 -38.86 9.29 25.19
CA ARG A 141 -38.68 7.86 24.82
C ARG A 141 -39.56 6.88 25.59
N ILE A 142 -39.99 5.85 24.88
CA ILE A 142 -40.97 4.84 25.34
C ILE A 142 -40.30 3.66 26.07
N SER A 143 -39.01 3.37 25.87
CA SER A 143 -38.32 2.24 26.52
C SER A 143 -38.01 2.46 28.01
N ILE A 144 -37.77 3.71 28.40
CA ILE A 144 -37.45 4.13 29.77
C ILE A 144 -38.65 3.90 30.69
N SER A 145 -39.88 4.04 30.18
CA SER A 145 -41.07 3.81 30.99
C SER A 145 -41.22 2.34 31.41
N GLU A 146 -41.08 1.42 30.45
CA GLU A 146 -41.09 -0.01 30.70
C GLU A 146 -39.95 -0.41 31.65
N PHE A 147 -38.78 0.20 31.51
CA PHE A 147 -37.64 -0.01 32.38
C PHE A 147 -37.93 0.41 33.83
N ILE A 148 -38.46 1.61 34.04
CA ILE A 148 -38.82 2.12 35.38
C ILE A 148 -39.87 1.22 36.01
N PHE A 149 -40.94 0.87 35.30
CA PHE A 149 -41.99 -0.01 35.83
C PHE A 149 -41.47 -1.39 36.24
N LYS A 150 -40.53 -1.97 35.49
CA LYS A 150 -39.89 -3.25 35.84
C LYS A 150 -38.97 -3.14 37.06
N ASN A 151 -38.23 -2.04 37.22
CA ASN A 151 -37.25 -1.91 38.31
C ASN A 151 -37.81 -1.34 39.62
N THR A 152 -38.99 -0.73 39.55
CA THR A 152 -39.70 -0.18 40.72
C THR A 152 -40.68 -1.17 41.35
N TYR A 153 -40.91 -2.33 40.73
CA TYR A 153 -41.93 -3.32 41.11
C TYR A 153 -43.37 -2.78 41.00
N PHE A 154 -43.58 -1.70 40.26
CA PHE A 154 -44.89 -1.07 40.10
C PHE A 154 -45.93 -2.06 39.54
N ILE A 155 -45.57 -2.84 38.51
CA ILE A 155 -46.46 -3.85 37.91
C ILE A 155 -46.87 -4.90 38.95
N LEU A 156 -45.93 -5.35 39.79
CA LEU A 156 -46.19 -6.32 40.85
C LEU A 156 -47.17 -5.75 41.89
N PHE A 157 -46.96 -4.48 42.29
CA PHE A 157 -47.86 -3.76 43.20
C PHE A 157 -49.27 -3.59 42.61
N THR A 158 -49.39 -3.24 41.33
CA THR A 158 -50.69 -3.13 40.65
C THR A 158 -51.42 -4.47 40.64
N TYR A 159 -50.75 -5.56 40.25
CA TYR A 159 -51.39 -6.89 40.29
C TYR A 159 -51.79 -7.31 41.69
N TRP A 160 -50.93 -7.07 42.68
CA TRP A 160 -51.24 -7.38 44.08
C TRP A 160 -52.48 -6.62 44.57
N GLY A 161 -52.56 -5.31 44.29
CA GLY A 161 -53.71 -4.48 44.61
C GLY A 161 -54.98 -4.94 43.92
N LEU A 162 -54.93 -5.23 42.61
CA LEU A 162 -56.07 -5.73 41.84
C LEU A 162 -56.58 -7.07 42.36
N PHE A 163 -55.69 -8.01 42.73
CA PHE A 163 -56.10 -9.27 43.32
C PHE A 163 -56.74 -9.08 44.70
N CYS A 164 -56.19 -8.21 45.56
CA CYS A 164 -56.80 -7.85 46.84
C CYS A 164 -58.20 -7.25 46.68
N ILE A 165 -58.37 -6.31 45.73
CA ILE A 165 -59.66 -5.69 45.40
C ILE A 165 -60.64 -6.76 44.91
N SER A 166 -60.19 -7.68 44.06
CA SER A 166 -61.02 -8.77 43.53
C SER A 166 -61.47 -9.72 44.64
N ILE A 167 -60.56 -10.11 45.54
CA ILE A 167 -60.87 -10.97 46.70
C ILE A 167 -61.88 -10.29 47.62
N LEU A 168 -61.69 -9.00 47.94
CA LEU A 168 -62.64 -8.24 48.76
C LEU A 168 -63.99 -8.08 48.06
N GLY A 169 -64.02 -7.84 46.75
CA GLY A 169 -65.26 -7.79 45.97
C GLY A 169 -66.02 -9.11 46.02
N ILE A 170 -65.33 -10.25 45.88
CA ILE A 170 -65.93 -11.58 46.05
C ILE A 170 -66.44 -11.77 47.48
N LEU A 171 -65.65 -11.39 48.50
CA LEU A 171 -66.09 -11.47 49.90
C LEU A 171 -67.33 -10.62 50.16
N GLN A 172 -67.46 -9.44 49.56
CA GLN A 172 -68.66 -8.59 49.68
C GLN A 172 -69.89 -9.24 49.03
N LEU A 173 -69.72 -9.91 47.89
CA LEU A 173 -70.81 -10.64 47.21
C LEU A 173 -71.29 -11.86 48.01
N VAL A 174 -70.40 -12.49 48.77
CA VAL A 174 -70.70 -13.68 49.60
C VAL A 174 -70.80 -13.30 51.09
N THR A 175 -71.26 -12.08 51.39
CA THR A 175 -71.40 -11.62 52.78
C THR A 175 -72.43 -12.50 53.51
N PRO A 176 -72.07 -13.16 54.62
CA PRO A 176 -73.01 -13.99 55.36
C PRO A 176 -74.14 -13.15 55.96
N THR A 177 -75.36 -13.65 55.86
CA THR A 177 -76.52 -13.14 56.61
C THR A 177 -76.40 -13.53 58.09
N THR A 178 -77.14 -12.85 58.96
CA THR A 178 -77.24 -13.19 60.39
C THR A 178 -77.72 -14.63 60.66
N GLU A 179 -78.34 -15.28 59.68
CA GLU A 179 -78.77 -16.69 59.71
C GLU A 179 -77.69 -17.69 59.25
N SER A 180 -76.51 -17.21 58.82
CA SER A 180 -75.41 -18.06 58.35
C SER A 180 -74.73 -18.80 59.49
N SER A 181 -74.26 -20.03 59.29
CA SER A 181 -73.55 -20.80 60.32
C SER A 181 -72.35 -20.04 60.91
N ASP A 182 -72.09 -20.19 62.21
CA ASP A 182 -70.97 -19.56 62.93
C ASP A 182 -69.62 -19.80 62.25
N LEU A 183 -69.43 -20.97 61.64
CA LEU A 183 -68.21 -21.30 60.89
C LEU A 183 -68.01 -20.41 59.65
N ILE A 184 -69.09 -20.08 58.94
CA ILE A 184 -69.05 -19.19 57.76
C ILE A 184 -68.79 -17.75 58.21
N GLN A 185 -69.46 -17.30 59.28
CA GLN A 185 -69.25 -15.96 59.85
C GLN A 185 -67.81 -15.80 60.37
N PHE A 186 -67.28 -16.80 61.09
CA PHE A 186 -65.91 -16.84 61.57
C PHE A 186 -64.88 -16.79 60.43
N ARG A 187 -65.07 -17.59 59.37
CA ARG A 187 -64.18 -17.58 58.20
C ARG A 187 -64.24 -16.26 57.44
N TYR A 188 -65.40 -15.62 57.37
CA TYR A 188 -65.57 -14.30 56.77
C TYR A 188 -64.81 -13.23 57.55
N ILE A 189 -65.01 -13.14 58.88
CA ILE A 189 -64.30 -12.20 59.77
C ILE A 189 -62.79 -12.44 59.72
N ARG A 190 -62.36 -13.70 59.77
CA ARG A 190 -60.93 -14.07 59.67
C ARG A 190 -60.32 -13.67 58.32
N SER A 191 -61.06 -13.81 57.22
CA SER A 191 -60.63 -13.36 55.89
C SER A 191 -60.49 -11.83 55.83
N LEU A 192 -61.40 -11.08 56.48
CA LEU A 192 -61.30 -9.62 56.58
C LEU A 192 -60.09 -9.16 57.41
N ASN A 193 -59.78 -9.86 58.50
CA ASN A 193 -58.57 -9.58 59.28
C ASN A 193 -57.29 -9.86 58.49
N ILE A 194 -57.23 -10.98 57.75
CA ILE A 194 -56.13 -11.24 56.80
C ILE A 194 -56.02 -10.12 55.77
N MET A 195 -57.15 -9.62 55.26
CA MET A 195 -57.17 -8.48 54.33
C MET A 195 -56.70 -7.16 54.97
N ALA A 196 -57.00 -6.91 56.23
CA ALA A 196 -56.49 -5.75 56.96
C ALA A 196 -54.97 -5.80 57.13
N TYR A 197 -54.39 -6.95 57.50
CA TYR A 197 -52.94 -7.13 57.53
C TYR A 197 -52.31 -7.02 56.14
N THR A 198 -52.96 -7.60 55.13
CA THR A 198 -52.54 -7.49 53.73
C THR A 198 -52.55 -6.03 53.26
N PHE A 199 -53.49 -5.21 53.76
CA PHE A 199 -53.56 -3.79 53.47
C PHE A 199 -52.38 -3.01 54.05
N VAL A 200 -51.96 -3.32 55.29
CA VAL A 200 -50.75 -2.72 55.88
C VAL A 200 -49.50 -3.08 55.08
N ILE A 201 -49.37 -4.34 54.66
CA ILE A 201 -48.29 -4.80 53.78
C ILE A 201 -48.36 -4.06 52.43
N PHE A 202 -49.56 -3.89 51.88
CA PHE A 202 -49.80 -3.19 50.62
C PHE A 202 -49.38 -1.72 50.70
N ILE A 203 -49.75 -0.98 51.75
CA ILE A 203 -49.30 0.41 51.96
C ILE A 203 -47.76 0.46 52.05
N THR A 204 -47.17 -0.43 52.85
CA THR A 204 -45.71 -0.49 53.01
C THR A 204 -45.02 -0.77 51.67
N PHE A 205 -45.57 -1.69 50.87
CA PHE A 205 -45.08 -1.98 49.54
C PHE A 205 -45.26 -0.78 48.59
N GLY A 206 -46.38 -0.07 48.68
CA GLY A 206 -46.63 1.18 47.98
C GLY A 206 -45.57 2.24 48.28
N PHE A 207 -45.15 2.40 49.54
CA PHE A 207 -44.07 3.30 49.93
C PHE A 207 -42.70 2.88 49.33
N ILE A 208 -42.41 1.58 49.28
CA ILE A 208 -41.19 1.05 48.62
C ILE A 208 -41.22 1.33 47.12
N VAL A 209 -42.36 1.11 46.46
CA VAL A 209 -42.53 1.40 45.03
C VAL A 209 -42.37 2.90 44.78
N PHE A 210 -43.03 3.73 45.59
CA PHE A 210 -42.96 5.19 45.53
C PHE A 210 -41.53 5.70 45.68
N THR A 211 -40.83 5.31 46.75
CA THR A 211 -39.44 5.74 46.98
C THR A 211 -38.51 5.30 45.84
N ARG A 212 -38.75 4.14 45.22
CA ARG A 212 -38.01 3.70 44.04
C ARG A 212 -38.34 4.49 42.79
N ILE A 213 -39.62 4.82 42.55
CA ILE A 213 -40.03 5.66 41.41
C ILE A 213 -39.42 7.07 41.55
N PHE A 214 -39.47 7.66 42.76
CA PHE A 214 -38.90 8.97 43.04
C PHE A 214 -37.39 9.03 42.83
N ARG A 215 -36.65 7.95 43.12
CA ARG A 215 -35.21 7.90 42.83
C ARG A 215 -34.90 8.10 41.35
N TYR A 216 -35.81 7.70 40.45
CA TYR A 216 -35.63 7.87 39.01
C TYR A 216 -35.92 9.29 38.50
N LEU A 217 -36.37 10.22 39.38
CA LEU A 217 -36.28 11.66 39.08
C LEU A 217 -34.83 12.15 39.05
N ASN A 218 -33.90 11.46 39.75
CA ASN A 218 -32.48 11.69 39.56
C ASN A 218 -32.03 11.01 38.27
N PHE A 219 -31.90 11.83 37.23
CA PHE A 219 -31.61 11.40 35.87
C PHE A 219 -30.32 10.57 35.75
N SER A 220 -29.27 10.92 36.49
CA SER A 220 -28.00 10.20 36.48
C SER A 220 -28.15 8.76 36.98
N LEU A 221 -28.99 8.52 38.01
CA LEU A 221 -29.25 7.18 38.54
C LEU A 221 -30.09 6.34 37.57
N LEU A 222 -31.04 6.96 36.88
CA LEU A 222 -31.85 6.30 35.85
C LEU A 222 -30.96 5.80 34.70
N ILE A 223 -30.04 6.65 34.25
CA ILE A 223 -29.10 6.31 33.17
C ILE A 223 -28.12 5.23 33.61
N GLU A 224 -27.54 5.34 34.81
CA GLU A 224 -26.61 4.33 35.31
C GLU A 224 -27.27 2.94 35.37
N ASP A 225 -28.48 2.84 35.92
CA ASP A 225 -29.22 1.58 35.98
C ASP A 225 -29.65 1.09 34.59
N TYR A 226 -29.96 1.98 33.66
CA TYR A 226 -30.28 1.64 32.26
C TYR A 226 -29.06 1.03 31.55
N LEU A 227 -27.90 1.65 31.68
CA LEU A 227 -26.65 1.20 31.07
C LEU A 227 -26.13 -0.10 31.70
N ARG A 228 -26.40 -0.33 32.99
CA ARG A 228 -26.11 -1.61 33.69
C ARG A 228 -26.81 -2.83 33.09
N LEU A 229 -27.84 -2.66 32.26
CA LEU A 229 -28.48 -3.79 31.57
C LEU A 229 -27.65 -4.34 30.41
N ILE A 230 -26.81 -3.51 29.79
CA ILE A 230 -26.13 -3.85 28.55
C ILE A 230 -25.25 -5.11 28.71
N PRO A 231 -24.42 -5.26 29.76
CA PRO A 231 -23.62 -6.47 29.95
C PRO A 231 -24.43 -7.77 30.01
N TYR A 232 -25.65 -7.74 30.55
CA TYR A 232 -26.52 -8.92 30.64
C TYR A 232 -27.10 -9.29 29.28
N LEU A 233 -27.50 -8.29 28.50
CA LEU A 233 -28.04 -8.51 27.16
C LEU A 233 -26.96 -9.01 26.18
N LEU A 234 -25.70 -8.58 26.35
CA LEU A 234 -24.56 -9.07 25.56
C LEU A 234 -24.31 -10.58 25.76
N LEU A 235 -24.62 -11.13 26.94
CA LEU A 235 -24.55 -12.56 27.21
C LEU A 235 -25.65 -13.33 26.46
N GLU A 236 -26.86 -12.76 26.34
CA GLU A 236 -27.99 -13.38 25.62
C GLU A 236 -27.79 -13.38 24.10
N GLU A 237 -27.10 -12.38 23.55
CA GLU A 237 -26.74 -12.31 22.12
C GLU A 237 -25.78 -13.44 21.70
N GLY A 238 -24.96 -13.94 22.62
CA GLY A 238 -23.96 -14.99 22.35
C GLY A 238 -24.55 -16.34 21.91
N GLU A 239 -25.86 -16.57 22.08
CA GLU A 239 -26.53 -17.82 21.73
C GLU A 239 -27.21 -17.81 20.35
N SER A 240 -27.54 -16.64 19.77
CA SER A 240 -28.10 -16.49 18.40
C SER A 240 -28.26 -15.02 18.00
N LYS A 241 -27.92 -14.67 16.74
CA LYS A 241 -28.13 -13.33 16.15
C LYS A 241 -29.61 -12.96 15.99
N ASP A 242 -30.52 -13.94 15.93
CA ASP A 242 -31.97 -13.73 15.83
C ASP A 242 -32.68 -13.72 17.20
N SER A 243 -31.91 -13.78 18.28
CA SER A 243 -32.46 -13.80 19.63
C SER A 243 -33.22 -12.50 19.96
N LYS A 244 -34.21 -12.60 20.85
CA LYS A 244 -34.90 -11.42 21.42
C LYS A 244 -33.91 -10.45 22.09
N GLY A 245 -32.81 -10.97 22.64
CA GLY A 245 -31.71 -10.18 23.21
C GLY A 245 -30.99 -9.34 22.16
N ALA A 246 -30.67 -9.91 21.00
CA ALA A 246 -30.05 -9.20 19.87
C ALA A 246 -30.91 -8.03 19.36
N LYS A 247 -32.22 -8.24 19.16
CA LYS A 247 -33.15 -7.17 18.77
C LYS A 247 -33.25 -6.06 19.82
N LYS A 248 -33.23 -6.44 21.10
CA LYS A 248 -33.27 -5.50 22.22
C LYS A 248 -31.98 -4.68 22.34
N LEU A 249 -30.82 -5.30 22.13
CA LEU A 249 -29.52 -4.61 22.09
C LEU A 249 -29.45 -3.60 20.95
N SER A 250 -29.90 -3.97 19.75
CA SER A 250 -29.93 -3.04 18.61
C SER A 250 -30.84 -1.84 18.90
N LYS A 251 -32.03 -2.07 19.47
CA LYS A 251 -32.92 -0.97 19.89
C LYS A 251 -32.27 -0.05 20.93
N ILE A 252 -31.64 -0.62 21.96
CA ILE A 252 -30.92 0.13 23.00
C ILE A 252 -29.75 0.91 22.39
N GLY A 253 -29.01 0.33 21.44
CA GLY A 253 -27.92 1.00 20.73
C GLY A 253 -28.40 2.23 19.98
N ASN A 254 -29.45 2.10 19.16
CA ASN A 254 -30.06 3.23 18.44
C ASN A 254 -30.56 4.33 19.39
N GLU A 255 -31.13 3.93 20.52
CA GLU A 255 -31.52 4.85 21.57
C GLU A 255 -30.28 5.58 22.14
N ILE A 256 -29.25 4.87 22.59
CA ILE A 256 -28.01 5.49 23.10
C ILE A 256 -27.44 6.48 22.07
N TYR A 257 -27.42 6.11 20.78
CA TYR A 257 -26.91 6.96 19.72
C TYR A 257 -27.72 8.24 19.53
N ALA A 258 -29.06 8.14 19.53
CA ALA A 258 -29.93 9.30 19.49
C ALA A 258 -29.76 10.19 20.74
N GLU A 259 -29.37 9.60 21.88
CA GLU A 259 -29.25 10.36 23.14
C GLU A 259 -27.96 11.15 23.16
N ILE A 260 -26.86 10.51 22.76
CA ILE A 260 -25.59 11.20 22.51
C ILE A 260 -25.81 12.36 21.54
N HIS A 261 -26.55 12.13 20.43
CA HIS A 261 -26.88 13.19 19.47
C HIS A 261 -27.67 14.36 20.10
N ASN A 262 -28.61 14.09 21.00
CA ASN A 262 -29.39 15.11 21.70
C ASN A 262 -28.56 15.86 22.76
N LEU A 263 -27.77 15.13 23.55
CA LEU A 263 -26.91 15.69 24.61
C LEU A 263 -25.84 16.63 24.04
N ILE A 264 -25.35 16.34 22.83
CA ILE A 264 -24.50 17.27 22.07
C ILE A 264 -25.26 18.57 21.77
N GLY A 265 -26.53 18.49 21.39
CA GLY A 265 -27.35 19.67 21.14
C GLY A 265 -27.72 20.48 22.40
N SER A 266 -27.88 19.82 23.55
CA SER A 266 -28.29 20.48 24.81
C SER A 266 -27.15 21.03 25.65
N GLY A 267 -25.90 20.62 25.41
CA GLY A 267 -24.75 21.12 26.20
C GLY A 267 -24.33 20.22 27.37
N GLU A 268 -24.93 19.04 27.56
CA GLU A 268 -24.80 18.26 28.80
C GLU A 268 -23.61 17.27 28.79
N THR A 269 -22.40 17.77 29.08
CA THR A 269 -21.13 17.01 29.00
C THR A 269 -21.05 15.79 29.94
N ILE A 270 -21.56 15.90 31.18
CA ILE A 270 -21.45 14.80 32.18
C ILE A 270 -22.19 13.55 31.72
N LEU A 271 -23.40 13.73 31.19
CA LEU A 271 -24.25 12.63 30.75
C LEU A 271 -23.74 12.05 29.43
N LEU A 272 -23.22 12.89 28.55
CA LEU A 272 -22.52 12.48 27.33
C LEU A 272 -21.36 11.52 27.66
N ASP A 273 -20.51 11.89 28.62
CA ASP A 273 -19.38 11.06 29.08
C ASP A 273 -19.83 9.69 29.61
N GLN A 274 -20.93 9.62 30.37
CA GLN A 274 -21.46 8.35 30.88
C GLN A 274 -21.93 7.40 29.77
N TYR A 275 -22.61 7.92 28.75
CA TYR A 275 -23.04 7.12 27.60
C TYR A 275 -21.84 6.63 26.78
N LEU A 276 -20.87 7.52 26.52
CA LEU A 276 -19.65 7.17 25.78
C LEU A 276 -18.81 6.12 26.52
N LYS A 277 -18.63 6.26 27.83
CA LYS A 277 -17.95 5.26 28.68
C LYS A 277 -18.61 3.89 28.62
N SER A 278 -19.93 3.86 28.58
CA SER A 278 -20.65 2.59 28.44
C SER A 278 -20.40 1.93 27.08
N LEU A 279 -20.32 2.70 25.99
CA LEU A 279 -19.97 2.16 24.67
C LEU A 279 -18.52 1.63 24.64
N GLN A 280 -17.59 2.34 25.29
CA GLN A 280 -16.20 1.88 25.44
C GLN A 280 -16.09 0.56 26.21
N ASP A 281 -16.79 0.46 27.34
CA ASP A 281 -16.82 -0.77 28.15
C ASP A 281 -17.42 -1.94 27.37
N VAL A 282 -18.43 -1.68 26.55
CA VAL A 282 -19.02 -2.70 25.67
C VAL A 282 -18.02 -3.13 24.60
N PHE A 283 -17.33 -2.18 23.95
CA PHE A 283 -16.32 -2.49 22.93
C PHE A 283 -15.17 -3.34 23.49
N ARG A 284 -14.68 -3.00 24.68
CA ARG A 284 -13.65 -3.79 25.40
C ARG A 284 -14.07 -5.23 25.68
N ARG A 285 -15.34 -5.45 26.04
CA ARG A 285 -15.85 -6.77 26.41
C ARG A 285 -16.24 -7.61 25.20
N LYS A 286 -16.88 -6.99 24.20
CA LYS A 286 -17.41 -7.65 23.01
C LYS A 286 -17.37 -6.67 21.83
N PRO A 287 -16.25 -6.58 21.09
CA PRO A 287 -16.05 -5.56 20.05
C PRO A 287 -16.95 -5.76 18.82
N VAL A 288 -17.42 -7.00 18.59
CA VAL A 288 -18.36 -7.35 17.51
C VAL A 288 -19.72 -7.63 18.13
N THR A 289 -20.59 -6.61 18.15
CA THR A 289 -21.98 -6.69 18.65
C THR A 289 -22.87 -5.75 17.86
N LEU A 290 -24.16 -6.09 17.73
CA LEU A 290 -25.16 -5.24 17.06
C LEU A 290 -25.32 -3.88 17.74
N LEU A 291 -24.98 -3.75 19.02
CA LEU A 291 -25.05 -2.47 19.73
C LEU A 291 -24.04 -1.45 19.22
N LEU A 292 -22.85 -1.90 18.81
CA LEU A 292 -21.75 -1.05 18.30
C LEU A 292 -21.75 -0.93 16.79
N GLN A 293 -22.73 -1.57 16.13
CA GLN A 293 -22.93 -1.43 14.69
C GLN A 293 -23.11 0.06 14.35
N ASN A 294 -22.42 0.52 13.31
CA ASN A 294 -22.44 1.91 12.85
C ASN A 294 -21.86 2.96 13.81
N LEU A 295 -21.23 2.57 14.94
CA LEU A 295 -20.68 3.52 15.89
C LEU A 295 -19.67 4.47 15.24
N SER A 296 -18.82 3.99 14.33
CA SER A 296 -17.84 4.82 13.61
C SER A 296 -18.52 5.94 12.80
N TRP A 297 -19.63 5.62 12.13
CA TRP A 297 -20.38 6.58 11.31
C TRP A 297 -21.04 7.64 12.20
N HIS A 298 -21.69 7.22 13.28
CA HIS A 298 -22.27 8.14 14.24
C HIS A 298 -21.21 9.00 14.95
N MET A 299 -20.03 8.47 15.25
CA MET A 299 -18.93 9.26 15.80
C MET A 299 -18.55 10.42 14.88
N VAL A 300 -18.44 10.21 13.56
CA VAL A 300 -18.18 11.30 12.61
C VAL A 300 -19.29 12.35 12.69
N GLU A 301 -20.55 11.91 12.71
CA GLU A 301 -21.71 12.81 12.82
C GLU A 301 -21.69 13.65 14.10
N TRP A 302 -21.45 13.01 15.24
CA TRP A 302 -21.43 13.61 16.56
C TRP A 302 -20.30 14.63 16.71
N HIS A 303 -19.08 14.29 16.27
CA HIS A 303 -17.95 15.22 16.33
C HIS A 303 -18.22 16.45 15.46
N SER A 304 -18.66 16.27 14.22
CA SER A 304 -19.01 17.42 13.37
C SER A 304 -20.13 18.27 13.98
N LYS A 305 -21.16 17.63 14.56
CA LYS A 305 -22.26 18.35 15.21
C LYS A 305 -21.78 19.16 16.42
N ALA A 306 -20.95 18.58 17.29
CA ALA A 306 -20.40 19.26 18.47
C ALA A 306 -19.60 20.50 18.04
N ILE A 307 -18.76 20.37 17.02
CA ILE A 307 -17.94 21.46 16.46
C ILE A 307 -18.82 22.59 15.91
N ILE A 308 -19.85 22.25 15.12
CA ILE A 308 -20.75 23.23 14.49
C ILE A 308 -21.63 23.95 15.54
N THR A 309 -22.14 23.21 16.52
CA THR A 309 -23.09 23.74 17.52
C THR A 309 -22.42 24.71 18.49
N GLN A 310 -21.18 24.43 18.90
CA GLN A 310 -20.51 25.21 19.95
C GLN A 310 -19.78 26.46 19.42
N GLY A 311 -19.47 26.52 18.12
CA GLY A 311 -19.02 27.74 17.39
C GLY A 311 -17.67 28.35 17.80
N ASN A 312 -17.25 28.21 19.06
CA ASN A 312 -16.01 28.74 19.62
C ASN A 312 -15.17 27.62 20.26
N ILE A 313 -13.87 27.65 19.99
CA ILE A 313 -12.90 26.60 20.35
C ILE A 313 -12.68 26.52 21.87
N SER A 314 -12.87 27.62 22.61
CA SER A 314 -12.69 27.68 24.06
C SER A 314 -13.81 27.04 24.87
N THR A 315 -14.93 26.68 24.25
CA THR A 315 -16.12 26.09 24.90
C THR A 315 -16.43 24.68 24.39
N MET A 316 -15.45 24.03 23.76
CA MET A 316 -15.57 22.75 23.05
C MET A 316 -15.62 21.49 23.96
N GLU A 317 -16.16 21.57 25.18
CA GLU A 317 -16.13 20.45 26.14
C GLU A 317 -16.70 19.14 25.60
N GLN A 318 -17.78 19.22 24.82
CA GLN A 318 -18.41 18.06 24.19
C GLN A 318 -17.52 17.45 23.11
N TYR A 319 -16.87 18.29 22.30
CA TYR A 319 -15.89 17.83 21.31
C TYR A 319 -14.70 17.14 21.99
N TRP A 320 -14.16 17.70 23.09
CA TRP A 320 -13.08 17.07 23.83
C TRP A 320 -13.48 15.72 24.44
N THR A 321 -14.71 15.63 24.94
CA THR A 321 -15.27 14.37 25.48
C THR A 321 -15.41 13.31 24.38
N LEU A 322 -15.91 13.69 23.21
CA LEU A 322 -16.01 12.81 22.04
C LEU A 322 -14.63 12.38 21.54
N GLN A 323 -13.67 13.29 21.47
CA GLN A 323 -12.31 13.01 21.01
C GLN A 323 -11.58 12.07 21.97
N SER A 324 -11.71 12.30 23.29
CA SER A 324 -11.20 11.39 24.31
C SER A 324 -11.81 9.99 24.13
N SER A 325 -13.11 9.93 23.85
CA SER A 325 -13.80 8.66 23.66
C SER A 325 -13.35 7.91 22.41
N TRP A 326 -13.24 8.61 21.28
CA TRP A 326 -12.64 8.07 20.06
C TRP A 326 -11.23 7.57 20.31
N ARG A 327 -10.40 8.32 21.04
CA ARG A 327 -9.02 7.95 21.34
C ARG A 327 -8.94 6.63 22.10
N GLU A 328 -9.78 6.44 23.10
CA GLU A 328 -9.82 5.22 23.91
C GLU A 328 -10.30 4.00 23.10
N LEU A 329 -11.32 4.19 22.24
CA LEU A 329 -11.82 3.16 21.33
C LEU A 329 -10.79 2.77 20.28
N ARG A 330 -10.14 3.76 19.64
CA ARG A 330 -9.10 3.56 18.63
C ARG A 330 -7.89 2.85 19.23
N ASN A 331 -7.42 3.28 20.40
CA ASN A 331 -6.29 2.63 21.07
C ASN A 331 -6.60 1.16 21.41
N THR A 332 -7.82 0.89 21.91
CA THR A 332 -8.28 -0.49 22.17
C THR A 332 -8.35 -1.33 20.88
N ALA A 333 -8.76 -0.73 19.76
CA ALA A 333 -8.85 -1.40 18.46
C ALA A 333 -7.46 -1.73 17.87
N VAL A 334 -6.52 -0.79 17.95
CA VAL A 334 -5.14 -0.96 17.45
C VAL A 334 -4.36 -1.98 18.28
N SER A 335 -4.56 -2.01 19.60
CA SER A 335 -3.93 -3.00 20.49
C SER A 335 -4.57 -4.39 20.47
N SER A 336 -5.56 -4.63 19.62
CA SER A 336 -6.20 -5.95 19.48
C SER A 336 -5.34 -6.93 18.67
N ASP A 337 -5.27 -8.17 19.14
CA ASP A 337 -4.66 -9.29 18.41
C ASP A 337 -5.43 -9.69 17.15
N LYS A 338 -6.73 -9.33 17.07
CA LYS A 338 -7.56 -9.58 15.89
C LYS A 338 -7.36 -8.51 14.84
N THR A 339 -6.79 -8.87 13.69
CA THR A 339 -6.52 -7.97 12.56
C THR A 339 -7.77 -7.22 12.08
N GLU A 340 -8.93 -7.89 12.03
CA GLU A 340 -10.21 -7.29 11.61
C GLU A 340 -10.66 -6.10 12.47
N LEU A 341 -10.24 -6.05 13.75
CA LEU A 341 -10.60 -4.96 14.65
C LEU A 341 -9.69 -3.74 14.47
N ARG A 342 -8.50 -3.91 13.87
CA ARG A 342 -7.51 -2.83 13.74
C ARG A 342 -7.92 -1.74 12.75
N SER A 343 -8.89 -2.00 11.87
CA SER A 343 -9.47 -1.00 10.98
C SER A 343 -10.65 -0.24 11.61
N TYR A 344 -11.15 -0.68 12.79
CA TYR A 344 -12.27 -0.01 13.43
C TYR A 344 -11.83 1.37 13.93
N PHE A 345 -12.71 2.34 13.71
CA PHE A 345 -12.50 3.76 14.07
C PHE A 345 -11.32 4.44 13.36
N ALA A 346 -10.68 3.78 12.40
CA ALA A 346 -9.73 4.40 11.47
C ALA A 346 -10.46 5.36 10.52
N GLY A 347 -9.76 6.41 10.06
CA GLY A 347 -10.27 7.42 9.12
C GLY A 347 -11.31 8.38 9.66
N ILE A 348 -11.78 8.21 10.91
CA ILE A 348 -12.75 9.12 11.54
C ILE A 348 -12.27 10.58 11.55
N PRO A 349 -11.02 10.90 11.95
CA PRO A 349 -10.52 12.27 11.89
C PRO A 349 -10.60 12.90 10.50
N GLY A 350 -10.20 12.15 9.46
CA GLY A 350 -10.26 12.63 8.08
C GLY A 350 -11.69 12.86 7.60
N ALA A 351 -12.62 11.94 7.88
CA ALA A 351 -14.03 12.09 7.54
C ALA A 351 -14.69 13.30 8.23
N ILE A 352 -14.29 13.61 9.47
CA ILE A 352 -14.73 14.83 10.17
C ILE A 352 -14.22 16.07 9.45
N LEU A 353 -12.94 16.10 9.07
CA LEU A 353 -12.36 17.22 8.34
C LEU A 353 -13.05 17.42 6.98
N GLU A 354 -13.30 16.35 6.22
CA GLU A 354 -13.97 16.41 4.92
C GLU A 354 -15.36 17.02 5.05
N LYS A 355 -16.11 16.61 6.09
CA LYS A 355 -17.41 17.19 6.40
C LYS A 355 -17.31 18.67 6.76
N LEU A 356 -16.32 19.09 7.55
CA LEU A 356 -16.13 20.50 7.92
C LEU A 356 -15.73 21.38 6.72
N TYR A 357 -14.89 20.86 5.81
CA TYR A 357 -14.55 21.55 4.57
C TYR A 357 -15.76 21.65 3.62
N SER A 358 -16.58 20.61 3.51
CA SER A 358 -17.76 20.60 2.63
C SER A 358 -18.79 21.69 2.98
N ILE A 359 -18.89 22.05 4.27
CA ILE A 359 -19.75 23.12 4.77
C ILE A 359 -19.03 24.48 4.86
N LYS A 360 -17.78 24.56 4.39
CA LYS A 360 -16.92 25.75 4.43
C LYS A 360 -16.77 26.34 5.84
N TRP A 361 -16.56 25.48 6.83
CA TRP A 361 -16.32 25.93 8.21
C TRP A 361 -15.02 26.74 8.33
N ASN A 362 -14.87 27.50 9.42
CA ASN A 362 -13.73 28.40 9.63
C ASN A 362 -12.38 27.65 9.53
N SER A 363 -11.53 28.04 8.58
CA SER A 363 -10.23 27.42 8.29
C SER A 363 -9.31 27.33 9.52
N ARG A 364 -9.22 28.39 10.33
CA ARG A 364 -8.39 28.39 11.56
C ARG A 364 -8.89 27.39 12.60
N SER A 365 -10.18 27.09 12.60
CA SER A 365 -10.77 26.08 13.50
C SER A 365 -10.48 24.69 12.99
N ILE A 366 -10.59 24.48 11.67
CA ILE A 366 -10.22 23.22 11.01
C ILE A 366 -8.75 22.88 11.27
N GLU A 367 -7.85 23.86 11.11
CA GLU A 367 -6.42 23.72 11.43
C GLU A 367 -6.17 23.22 12.86
N LYS A 368 -6.87 23.78 13.85
CA LYS A 368 -6.74 23.40 15.27
C LYS A 368 -7.32 22.01 15.56
N ILE A 369 -8.41 21.65 14.89
CA ILE A 369 -9.03 20.32 15.01
C ILE A 369 -8.08 19.26 14.44
N ALA A 370 -7.53 19.50 13.25
CA ALA A 370 -6.57 18.59 12.62
C ALA A 370 -5.28 18.46 13.45
N GLU A 371 -4.76 19.56 13.99
CA GLU A 371 -3.61 19.55 14.91
C GLU A 371 -3.90 18.71 16.16
N SER A 372 -5.07 18.87 16.75
CA SER A 372 -5.49 18.14 17.93
C SER A 372 -5.60 16.63 17.68
N TYR A 373 -6.19 16.20 16.56
CA TYR A 373 -6.21 14.78 16.19
C TYR A 373 -4.81 14.23 15.96
N SER A 374 -3.96 14.97 15.25
CA SER A 374 -2.58 14.58 14.95
C SER A 374 -1.73 14.45 16.21
N MET A 375 -1.94 15.35 17.18
CA MET A 375 -1.29 15.26 18.49
C MET A 375 -1.73 14.01 19.26
N ASN A 376 -3.02 13.68 19.25
CA ASN A 376 -3.53 12.46 19.87
C ASN A 376 -2.98 11.19 19.20
N LEU A 377 -2.91 11.14 17.87
CA LEU A 377 -2.32 10.01 17.13
C LEU A 377 -0.84 9.85 17.46
N LYS A 378 -0.08 10.95 17.52
CA LYS A 378 1.32 10.94 17.99
C LYS A 378 1.43 10.34 19.39
N GLU A 379 0.57 10.76 20.32
CA GLU A 379 0.59 10.23 21.69
C GLU A 379 0.23 8.74 21.74
N MET A 380 -0.72 8.27 20.93
CA MET A 380 -1.04 6.84 20.80
C MET A 380 0.16 6.03 20.30
N ALA A 381 0.97 6.58 19.39
CA ALA A 381 2.16 5.92 18.88
C ALA A 381 3.30 5.89 19.91
N VAL A 382 3.49 6.96 20.68
CA VAL A 382 4.65 7.14 21.56
C VAL A 382 4.43 6.55 22.97
N TYR A 383 3.26 6.79 23.59
CA TYR A 383 3.04 6.45 25.00
C TYR A 383 3.15 4.96 25.34
N PRO A 384 2.58 4.02 24.56
CA PRO A 384 2.71 2.59 24.87
C PRO A 384 4.16 2.11 24.91
N ILE A 385 5.03 2.68 24.06
CA ILE A 385 6.46 2.37 24.03
C ILE A 385 7.18 2.97 25.24
N TRP A 386 6.81 4.19 25.63
CA TRP A 386 7.45 4.91 26.74
C TRP A 386 7.21 4.24 28.10
N PHE A 387 5.97 3.84 28.36
CA PHE A 387 5.53 3.28 29.63
C PHE A 387 5.65 1.74 29.73
N SER A 388 6.01 1.06 28.64
CA SER A 388 6.25 -0.38 28.67
C SER A 388 7.60 -0.70 29.32
N SER A 389 7.56 -1.54 30.36
CA SER A 389 8.74 -2.07 31.04
C SER A 389 9.29 -3.35 30.39
N GLN A 390 8.49 -4.06 29.59
CA GLN A 390 8.87 -5.33 28.96
C GLN A 390 9.30 -5.12 27.50
N LYS A 391 10.50 -5.61 27.14
CA LYS A 391 11.06 -5.49 25.77
C LYS A 391 10.13 -6.12 24.71
N GLU A 392 9.54 -7.29 25.01
CA GLU A 392 8.61 -7.99 24.12
C GLU A 392 7.35 -7.18 23.79
N GLN A 393 6.79 -6.49 24.78
CA GLN A 393 5.61 -5.65 24.58
C GLN A 393 5.92 -4.45 23.68
N LYS A 394 7.12 -3.85 23.80
CA LYS A 394 7.57 -2.76 22.92
C LYS A 394 7.58 -3.17 21.44
N TYR A 395 8.01 -4.39 21.11
CA TYR A 395 7.99 -4.87 19.72
C TYR A 395 6.57 -4.99 19.16
N SER A 396 5.62 -5.46 19.98
CA SER A 396 4.22 -5.50 19.56
C SER A 396 3.68 -4.09 19.26
N PHE A 397 4.12 -3.08 20.02
CA PHE A 397 3.73 -1.69 19.83
C PHE A 397 4.34 -1.07 18.58
N TYR A 398 5.60 -1.37 18.22
CA TYR A 398 6.18 -0.92 16.96
C TYR A 398 5.38 -1.39 15.74
N ASN A 399 4.89 -2.63 15.75
CA ASN A 399 4.01 -3.16 14.69
C ASN A 399 2.62 -2.51 14.68
N GLN A 400 2.17 -1.96 15.82
CA GLN A 400 0.89 -1.28 15.95
C GLN A 400 0.93 0.15 15.38
N ILE A 401 2.11 0.79 15.31
CA ILE A 401 2.25 2.17 14.80
C ILE A 401 1.79 2.28 13.34
N GLU A 402 1.97 1.24 12.54
CA GLU A 402 1.56 1.23 11.13
C GLU A 402 0.09 1.64 10.94
N TRP A 403 -0.80 1.10 11.76
CA TRP A 403 -2.23 1.42 11.76
C TRP A 403 -2.54 2.84 12.23
N ILE A 404 -1.67 3.44 13.05
CA ILE A 404 -1.79 4.82 13.50
C ILE A 404 -1.30 5.77 12.39
N LEU A 405 -0.27 5.38 11.63
CA LEU A 405 0.23 6.15 10.50
C LEU A 405 -0.83 6.25 9.39
N GLU A 406 -1.66 5.23 9.18
CA GLU A 406 -2.80 5.30 8.25
C GLU A 406 -3.76 6.46 8.57
N ASP A 407 -4.04 6.74 9.83
CA ASP A 407 -4.91 7.85 10.22
C ASP A 407 -4.28 9.23 9.93
N PHE A 408 -2.96 9.35 10.04
CA PHE A 408 -2.23 10.55 9.61
C PHE A 408 -2.36 10.78 8.10
N ILE A 409 -2.27 9.70 7.30
CA ILE A 409 -2.40 9.75 5.84
C ILE A 409 -3.75 10.33 5.47
N ILE A 410 -4.83 9.79 6.02
CA ILE A 410 -6.20 10.18 5.67
C ILE A 410 -6.44 11.66 6.02
N ILE A 411 -5.92 12.15 7.15
CA ILE A 411 -6.00 13.58 7.51
C ILE A 411 -5.28 14.45 6.46
N LEU A 412 -4.07 14.05 6.05
CA LEU A 412 -3.25 14.77 5.08
C LEU A 412 -3.88 14.77 3.68
N GLU A 413 -4.49 13.67 3.27
CA GLU A 413 -5.23 13.54 2.00
C GLU A 413 -6.41 14.51 1.94
N VAL A 414 -7.20 14.57 3.01
CA VAL A 414 -8.38 15.45 3.08
C VAL A 414 -7.97 16.92 3.06
N ALA A 415 -7.01 17.31 3.90
CA ALA A 415 -6.54 18.69 3.96
C ALA A 415 -5.94 19.16 2.62
N ALA A 416 -5.27 18.26 1.91
CA ALA A 416 -4.67 18.58 0.63
C ALA A 416 -5.68 18.66 -0.52
N LYS A 417 -6.69 17.78 -0.55
CA LYS A 417 -7.84 17.88 -1.48
C LYS A 417 -8.49 19.27 -1.41
N GLU A 418 -8.51 19.85 -0.22
CA GLU A 418 -9.11 21.14 0.09
C GLU A 418 -8.11 22.31 0.06
N ASN A 419 -6.86 22.07 -0.38
CA ASN A 419 -5.79 23.08 -0.50
C ASN A 419 -5.36 23.77 0.82
N ASP A 420 -5.54 23.12 1.98
CA ASP A 420 -5.23 23.72 3.29
C ASP A 420 -3.79 23.45 3.74
N SER A 421 -2.88 24.32 3.29
CA SER A 421 -1.45 24.16 3.55
C SER A 421 -1.04 24.27 5.03
N LYS A 422 -1.80 25.01 5.84
CA LYS A 422 -1.51 25.20 7.27
C LYS A 422 -1.89 23.96 8.07
N THR A 423 -3.03 23.36 7.75
CA THR A 423 -3.43 22.08 8.34
C THR A 423 -2.38 21.01 8.04
N ILE A 424 -1.92 20.93 6.79
CA ILE A 424 -0.89 19.97 6.36
C ILE A 424 0.42 20.17 7.12
N GLU A 425 0.89 21.41 7.24
CA GLU A 425 2.11 21.74 8.00
C GLU A 425 2.03 21.25 9.44
N LYS A 426 0.93 21.55 10.14
CA LYS A 426 0.74 21.14 11.54
C LYS A 426 0.69 19.63 11.71
N VAL A 427 -0.02 18.93 10.82
CA VAL A 427 -0.14 17.46 10.87
C VAL A 427 1.23 16.82 10.65
N LEU A 428 2.01 17.32 9.68
CA LEU A 428 3.38 16.86 9.42
C LEU A 428 4.28 17.10 10.63
N ILE A 429 4.22 18.27 11.29
CA ILE A 429 5.01 18.53 12.51
C ILE A 429 4.73 17.48 13.60
N GLN A 430 3.47 17.05 13.78
CA GLN A 430 3.13 16.02 14.78
C GLN A 430 3.66 14.63 14.38
N LEU A 431 3.57 14.29 13.09
CA LEU A 431 4.11 13.06 12.53
C LEU A 431 5.64 12.99 12.72
N ASP A 432 6.34 14.12 12.54
CA ASP A 432 7.80 14.22 12.64
C ASP A 432 8.32 13.93 14.05
N GLN A 433 7.55 14.29 15.06
CA GLN A 433 7.93 14.11 16.46
C GLN A 433 7.86 12.66 16.93
N ILE A 434 7.22 11.73 16.21
CA ILE A 434 7.08 10.32 16.61
C ILE A 434 8.45 9.63 16.71
N PRO A 435 9.25 9.51 15.62
CA PRO A 435 10.55 8.83 15.68
C PRO A 435 11.57 9.55 16.57
N GLU A 436 11.52 10.88 16.65
CA GLU A 436 12.42 11.69 17.49
C GLU A 436 12.16 11.44 18.98
N ARG A 437 10.89 11.44 19.41
CA ARG A 437 10.53 11.22 20.82
C ARG A 437 10.85 9.81 21.29
N ILE A 438 10.65 8.80 20.43
CA ILE A 438 11.01 7.41 20.77
C ILE A 438 12.53 7.29 20.95
N SER A 439 13.32 7.94 20.08
CA SER A 439 14.79 7.90 20.15
C SER A 439 15.38 8.64 21.36
N LEU A 440 14.81 9.79 21.74
CA LEU A 440 15.28 10.57 22.89
C LEU A 440 15.06 9.81 24.21
N ASP A 441 13.96 9.07 24.33
CA ASP A 441 13.69 8.25 25.52
C ASP A 441 14.61 7.02 25.60
N GLU A 442 14.85 6.33 24.49
CA GLU A 442 15.83 5.22 24.46
C GLU A 442 17.23 5.70 24.85
N ALA A 443 17.65 6.88 24.35
CA ALA A 443 18.91 7.51 24.74
C ALA A 443 18.94 7.89 26.23
N PHE A 444 17.86 8.46 26.76
CA PHE A 444 17.77 8.85 28.18
C PHE A 444 17.79 7.64 29.13
N LYS A 445 17.07 6.56 28.80
CA LYS A 445 17.11 5.30 29.58
C LYS A 445 18.47 4.62 29.53
N SER A 446 19.22 4.80 28.45
CA SER A 446 20.59 4.29 28.31
C SER A 446 21.65 5.14 29.04
N SER A 447 21.37 6.43 29.29
CA SER A 447 22.34 7.38 29.86
C SER A 447 22.12 7.70 31.34
N SER A 448 20.99 7.30 31.92
CA SER A 448 20.69 7.58 33.33
C SER A 448 21.30 6.54 34.28
N ASP A 449 21.80 7.01 35.44
CA ASP A 449 22.26 6.25 36.62
C ASP A 449 21.21 5.29 37.24
N PHE A 450 20.10 5.02 36.55
CA PHE A 450 19.09 4.01 36.86
C PHE A 450 19.38 2.66 36.18
N ALA A 451 20.54 2.48 35.57
CA ALA A 451 21.05 1.17 35.17
C ALA A 451 21.28 0.31 36.43
N SER A 452 20.21 -0.27 36.96
CA SER A 452 20.30 -1.31 37.99
C SER A 452 21.25 -2.38 37.48
N GLU A 453 22.23 -2.73 38.33
CA GLU A 453 23.21 -3.79 38.14
C GLU A 453 22.55 -5.15 37.89
N GLU A 454 21.95 -5.38 36.72
CA GLU A 454 21.49 -6.71 36.32
C GLU A 454 21.76 -6.97 34.83
N ALA A 455 22.70 -7.91 34.68
CA ALA A 455 23.00 -8.77 33.54
C ALA A 455 23.74 -8.18 32.33
N PRO A 456 24.75 -8.91 31.81
CA PRO A 456 25.39 -8.58 30.54
C PRO A 456 24.31 -8.66 29.45
N VAL A 457 24.06 -7.53 28.81
CA VAL A 457 23.08 -7.40 27.74
C VAL A 457 23.55 -8.24 26.55
N ASN A 458 23.03 -9.44 26.42
CA ASN A 458 23.09 -10.20 25.18
C ASN A 458 22.16 -9.48 24.19
N ASP A 459 22.75 -8.69 23.30
CA ASP A 459 22.19 -7.48 22.69
C ASP A 459 21.21 -7.71 21.53
N GLU A 460 20.63 -8.91 21.43
CA GLU A 460 19.72 -9.27 20.32
C GLU A 460 18.46 -8.40 20.34
N PHE A 461 17.92 -8.13 21.52
CA PHE A 461 16.75 -7.28 21.70
C PHE A 461 17.02 -5.78 21.44
N ALA A 462 18.21 -5.27 21.79
CA ALA A 462 18.56 -3.89 21.45
C ALA A 462 18.77 -3.72 19.93
N ILE A 463 19.37 -4.72 19.28
CA ILE A 463 19.52 -4.78 17.82
C ILE A 463 18.15 -4.81 17.14
N ILE A 464 17.20 -5.63 17.63
CA ILE A 464 15.83 -5.68 17.09
C ILE A 464 15.11 -4.34 17.30
N GLY A 465 15.26 -3.71 18.47
CA GLY A 465 14.68 -2.39 18.78
C GLY A 465 15.19 -1.31 17.84
N ASN A 466 16.51 -1.21 17.66
CA ASN A 466 17.14 -0.28 16.73
C ASN A 466 16.69 -0.53 15.28
N LYS A 467 16.60 -1.79 14.85
CA LYS A 467 16.08 -2.14 13.51
C LYS A 467 14.63 -1.70 13.32
N GLN A 468 13.77 -1.87 14.32
CA GLN A 468 12.37 -1.46 14.25
C GLN A 468 12.20 0.07 14.31
N LEU A 469 12.99 0.77 15.12
CA LEU A 469 13.01 2.24 15.14
C LEU A 469 13.51 2.79 13.79
N GLN A 470 14.52 2.16 13.19
CA GLN A 470 15.00 2.51 11.85
C GLN A 470 13.92 2.24 10.80
N ALA A 471 13.23 1.10 10.85
CA ALA A 471 12.11 0.80 9.96
C ALA A 471 10.95 1.80 10.11
N LEU A 472 10.64 2.21 11.34
CA LEU A 472 9.64 3.25 11.62
C LEU A 472 10.05 4.60 11.04
N ARG A 473 11.31 5.02 11.23
CA ARG A 473 11.87 6.24 10.63
C ARG A 473 11.72 6.19 9.10
N THR A 474 12.17 5.10 8.48
CA THR A 474 12.03 4.89 7.04
C THR A 474 10.57 4.98 6.59
N ARG A 475 9.62 4.37 7.32
CA ARG A 475 8.19 4.44 7.00
C ARG A 475 7.64 5.86 7.10
N VAL A 476 7.97 6.61 8.15
CA VAL A 476 7.54 8.01 8.31
C VAL A 476 8.12 8.89 7.19
N GLU A 477 9.39 8.68 6.81
CA GLU A 477 10.00 9.40 5.69
C GLU A 477 9.39 9.02 4.33
N ASN A 478 9.12 7.73 4.09
CA ASN A 478 8.46 7.25 2.86
C ASN A 478 7.07 7.85 2.71
N LEU A 479 6.32 7.90 3.82
CA LEU A 479 5.03 8.55 3.93
C LEU A 479 5.12 10.03 3.52
N ARG A 480 6.10 10.79 4.06
CA ARG A 480 6.33 12.19 3.67
C ARG A 480 6.66 12.33 2.18
N TYR A 481 7.51 11.45 1.66
CA TYR A 481 7.94 11.46 0.27
C TYR A 481 6.75 11.19 -0.67
N ALA A 482 5.97 10.16 -0.39
CA ALA A 482 4.79 9.79 -1.16
C ALA A 482 3.73 10.90 -1.19
N ILE A 483 3.53 11.60 -0.05
CA ILE A 483 2.69 12.79 0.04
C ILE A 483 3.23 13.89 -0.87
N ALA A 484 4.51 14.27 -0.76
CA ALA A 484 5.09 15.31 -1.62
C ALA A 484 4.96 14.99 -3.12
N CYS A 485 5.24 13.74 -3.51
CA CYS A 485 5.12 13.23 -4.87
C CYS A 485 3.68 13.28 -5.40
N ARG A 486 2.70 12.84 -4.59
CA ARG A 486 1.27 12.85 -4.94
C ARG A 486 0.75 14.26 -5.25
N TYR A 487 1.33 15.31 -4.66
CA TYR A 487 0.90 16.69 -4.89
C TYR A 487 1.71 17.41 -5.98
N LEU A 488 2.99 17.10 -6.15
CA LEU A 488 3.81 17.66 -7.23
C LEU A 488 3.45 17.10 -8.61
N PHE A 489 2.95 15.86 -8.66
CA PHE A 489 2.75 15.14 -9.91
C PHE A 489 1.55 15.60 -10.77
N PRO A 490 0.31 15.76 -10.22
CA PRO A 490 -0.84 16.26 -11.00
C PRO A 490 -0.63 17.68 -11.52
N PHE A 491 0.13 18.48 -10.77
CA PHE A 491 0.50 19.83 -11.09
C PHE A 491 1.45 19.94 -12.29
N TYR A 492 2.37 18.99 -12.43
CA TYR A 492 3.28 18.89 -13.57
C TYR A 492 2.57 18.38 -14.83
N TYR A 493 1.61 17.46 -14.68
CA TYR A 493 1.00 16.75 -15.82
C TYR A 493 -0.24 17.43 -16.41
N HIS A 494 -1.08 18.09 -15.60
CA HIS A 494 -2.39 18.59 -16.05
C HIS A 494 -2.47 20.06 -16.45
N GLY A 495 -1.45 20.87 -16.18
CA GLY A 495 -1.43 22.29 -16.59
C GLY A 495 -2.64 23.14 -16.12
N ASN A 496 -3.47 22.64 -15.19
CA ASN A 496 -4.68 23.32 -14.73
C ASN A 496 -4.36 24.22 -13.53
N TYR A 497 -4.27 25.52 -13.81
CA TYR A 497 -3.64 26.54 -12.94
C TYR A 497 -4.54 27.19 -11.88
N THR A 498 -5.81 26.84 -11.79
CA THR A 498 -6.78 27.80 -11.25
C THR A 498 -7.04 27.77 -9.73
N SER A 499 -6.31 27.01 -8.90
CA SER A 499 -6.50 27.18 -7.43
C SER A 499 -5.35 26.84 -6.47
N TYR A 500 -4.23 26.25 -6.89
CA TYR A 500 -3.22 25.74 -5.95
C TYR A 500 -2.18 26.82 -5.56
N LYS A 501 -2.36 27.49 -4.41
CA LYS A 501 -1.34 28.34 -3.75
C LYS A 501 -0.58 27.51 -2.71
N HIS A 502 0.61 27.01 -3.03
CA HIS A 502 1.35 26.09 -2.14
C HIS A 502 2.83 26.48 -1.92
N GLU A 503 3.03 27.67 -1.37
CA GLU A 503 4.34 28.14 -0.85
C GLU A 503 4.83 27.28 0.33
N THR A 504 3.92 26.73 1.16
CA THR A 504 4.26 25.86 2.30
C THR A 504 4.82 24.50 1.89
N PHE A 505 4.27 23.84 0.86
CA PHE A 505 4.79 22.54 0.39
C PHE A 505 6.20 22.67 -0.18
N LEU A 506 6.46 23.76 -0.91
CA LEU A 506 7.77 24.06 -1.49
C LEU A 506 8.81 24.42 -0.43
N ARG A 507 8.37 25.02 0.69
CA ARG A 507 9.23 25.40 1.82
C ARG A 507 9.54 24.24 2.77
N LEU A 508 8.69 23.21 2.83
CA LEU A 508 8.93 21.98 3.60
C LEU A 508 9.86 20.97 2.89
N LEU A 509 10.08 21.13 1.58
CA LEU A 509 10.94 20.25 0.76
C LEU A 509 12.45 20.35 1.09
N PRO A 510 13.08 21.54 1.28
CA PRO A 510 14.53 21.63 1.45
C PRO A 510 15.06 21.17 2.82
N ASP A 511 14.29 21.36 3.90
CA ASP A 511 14.73 21.02 5.27
C ASP A 511 14.64 19.52 5.57
N ARG A 512 13.80 18.78 4.84
CA ARG A 512 13.42 17.38 5.14
C ARG A 512 14.15 16.32 4.30
N PHE A 513 14.99 16.71 3.35
CA PHE A 513 15.79 15.78 2.52
C PHE A 513 17.21 15.51 3.05
N LYS A 514 17.57 15.99 4.26
CA LYS A 514 18.85 15.62 4.91
C LYS A 514 18.97 14.11 5.21
N PHE A 515 17.88 13.34 5.14
CA PHE A 515 17.82 11.93 5.57
C PHE A 515 17.88 10.89 4.42
N VAL A 516 17.85 11.32 3.14
CA VAL A 516 17.87 10.41 1.96
C VAL A 516 19.21 9.64 1.82
N ASN A 517 20.25 10.03 2.56
CA ASN A 517 21.59 9.45 2.48
C ASN A 517 21.74 8.00 3.00
N ALA A 518 20.67 7.31 3.43
CA ALA A 518 20.82 6.06 4.21
C ALA A 518 20.05 4.79 3.74
N VAL A 519 19.23 4.79 2.68
CA VAL A 519 18.26 3.67 2.50
C VAL A 519 18.17 3.10 1.07
N LYS A 520 18.20 1.76 0.97
CA LYS A 520 18.18 0.89 -0.22
C LYS A 520 16.79 0.75 -0.88
N SER A 521 16.75 0.07 -2.03
CA SER A 521 15.64 -0.33 -2.91
C SER A 521 14.31 -0.73 -2.25
N ASP A 522 14.32 -1.20 -1.01
CA ASP A 522 13.14 -1.68 -0.27
C ASP A 522 12.14 -0.56 0.09
N ILE A 523 12.51 0.71 -0.16
CA ILE A 523 11.62 1.89 -0.03
C ILE A 523 10.49 1.89 -1.07
N LEU A 524 10.72 1.32 -2.26
CA LEU A 524 9.87 1.57 -3.42
C LEU A 524 8.63 0.66 -3.46
N GLU A 525 8.76 -0.55 -2.95
CA GLU A 525 7.70 -1.57 -3.02
C GLU A 525 6.43 -1.21 -2.20
N PRO A 526 6.51 -0.58 -1.01
CA PRO A 526 5.31 -0.14 -0.29
C PRO A 526 4.66 1.13 -0.88
N ILE A 527 5.43 1.97 -1.58
CA ILE A 527 4.95 3.23 -2.20
C ILE A 527 4.00 2.91 -3.38
N SER A 528 4.25 1.80 -4.08
CA SER A 528 3.48 1.37 -5.25
C SER A 528 2.13 0.73 -4.91
N TYR A 529 2.01 0.07 -3.75
CA TYR A 529 0.83 -0.77 -3.42
C TYR A 529 -0.29 -0.09 -2.64
N SER A 530 -0.01 0.88 -1.76
CA SER A 530 -1.04 1.43 -0.85
C SER A 530 -1.25 2.95 -0.95
N PHE A 531 -0.32 3.68 -1.55
CA PHE A 531 -0.24 5.13 -1.34
C PHE A 531 -0.84 6.02 -2.44
N LEU A 532 -0.97 5.50 -3.67
CA LEU A 532 -1.11 6.38 -4.83
C LEU A 532 -2.46 6.36 -5.55
N TYR A 533 -3.42 5.48 -5.22
CA TYR A 533 -4.64 5.32 -6.03
C TYR A 533 -4.32 5.38 -7.55
N TRP A 534 -3.15 4.87 -7.94
CA TRP A 534 -2.49 5.14 -9.22
C TRP A 534 -3.39 4.69 -10.38
N GLN A 535 -4.10 3.59 -10.13
CA GLN A 535 -5.12 3.02 -11.01
C GLN A 535 -6.33 3.94 -11.24
N ARG A 536 -6.66 4.88 -10.36
CA ARG A 536 -7.81 5.76 -10.55
C ARG A 536 -7.49 6.99 -11.39
N TYR A 537 -6.23 7.46 -11.38
CA TYR A 537 -5.75 8.57 -12.21
C TYR A 537 -5.33 8.12 -13.61
N ILE A 538 -4.66 6.96 -13.76
CA ILE A 538 -4.36 6.38 -15.09
C ILE A 538 -5.65 6.15 -15.90
N TRP A 539 -6.70 5.64 -15.25
CA TRP A 539 -7.92 5.19 -15.92
C TRP A 539 -9.04 6.24 -15.96
N GLY A 540 -8.86 7.38 -15.27
CA GLY A 540 -9.83 8.47 -15.19
C GLY A 540 -9.64 9.60 -16.20
N LEU A 541 -8.66 9.47 -17.11
CA LEU A 541 -8.23 10.52 -18.05
C LEU A 541 -8.42 10.15 -19.53
N GLU A 542 -9.15 9.07 -19.83
CA GLU A 542 -9.39 8.66 -21.22
C GLU A 542 -10.40 9.57 -21.93
N GLU A 543 -9.92 10.72 -22.42
CA GLU A 543 -10.21 11.12 -23.80
C GLU A 543 -8.97 10.76 -24.62
N ILE A 544 -8.91 9.51 -25.07
CA ILE A 544 -7.86 9.00 -25.95
C ILE A 544 -8.17 9.54 -27.36
N GLU A 545 -7.24 10.30 -27.94
CA GLU A 545 -7.29 10.69 -29.35
C GLU A 545 -6.65 9.58 -30.20
N ASP A 546 -7.35 9.14 -31.23
CA ASP A 546 -6.85 8.12 -32.17
C ASP A 546 -5.53 8.57 -32.84
N GLY A 547 -4.58 7.63 -32.95
CA GLY A 547 -3.31 7.84 -33.64
C GLY A 547 -2.19 8.49 -32.81
N LYS A 548 -2.42 8.78 -31.53
CA LYS A 548 -1.37 9.26 -30.60
C LYS A 548 -0.92 8.16 -29.65
N SER A 549 0.40 7.98 -29.53
CA SER A 549 0.99 7.11 -28.52
C SER A 549 1.07 7.86 -27.18
N TYR A 550 0.32 7.39 -26.20
CA TYR A 550 0.42 7.86 -24.81
C TYR A 550 1.39 6.95 -24.06
N ARG A 551 2.30 7.53 -23.28
CA ARG A 551 3.17 6.78 -22.35
C ARG A 551 2.68 7.02 -20.94
N LEU A 552 2.45 5.93 -20.20
CA LEU A 552 2.12 5.99 -18.79
C LEU A 552 3.34 6.51 -18.01
N PRO A 553 3.15 7.55 -17.16
CA PRO A 553 4.18 7.94 -16.21
C PRO A 553 4.50 6.79 -15.26
N THR A 554 5.77 6.63 -14.94
CA THR A 554 6.37 5.61 -14.08
C THR A 554 6.85 6.21 -12.76
N GLU A 555 7.16 5.38 -11.77
CA GLU A 555 7.72 5.82 -10.48
C GLU A 555 9.01 6.64 -10.65
N SER A 556 9.82 6.34 -11.66
CA SER A 556 11.04 7.06 -12.02
C SER A 556 10.78 8.50 -12.50
N ASP A 557 9.63 8.76 -13.11
CA ASP A 557 9.25 10.09 -13.60
C ASP A 557 8.95 11.05 -12.44
N VAL A 558 8.27 10.55 -11.42
CA VAL A 558 7.91 11.29 -10.19
C VAL A 558 9.16 11.59 -9.35
N LEU A 559 10.06 10.62 -9.23
CA LEU A 559 11.35 10.76 -8.53
C LEU A 559 12.22 11.85 -9.14
N SER A 560 12.32 11.86 -10.48
CA SER A 560 13.12 12.82 -11.23
C SER A 560 12.60 14.25 -11.08
N LEU A 561 11.28 14.43 -11.03
CA LEU A 561 10.62 15.72 -10.78
C LEU A 561 10.91 16.28 -9.39
N GLY A 562 10.83 15.44 -8.35
CA GLY A 562 11.15 15.84 -6.98
C GLY A 562 12.61 16.31 -6.82
N ILE A 563 13.54 15.61 -7.47
CA ILE A 563 14.98 15.96 -7.46
C ILE A 563 15.23 17.29 -8.15
N ILE A 564 14.64 17.52 -9.34
CA ILE A 564 14.78 18.79 -10.08
C ILE A 564 14.24 19.98 -9.26
N ALA A 565 13.10 19.82 -8.59
CA ALA A 565 12.53 20.86 -7.74
C ALA A 565 13.46 21.26 -6.57
N ILE A 566 14.17 20.30 -5.98
CA ILE A 566 15.15 20.53 -4.89
C ILE A 566 16.35 21.34 -5.37
N LEU A 567 16.86 21.01 -6.56
CA LEU A 567 18.06 21.62 -7.14
C LEU A 567 17.82 23.07 -7.56
N LEU A 568 16.59 23.38 -7.95
CA LEU A 568 16.20 24.73 -8.32
C LEU A 568 15.94 25.63 -7.09
N ASN A 569 15.43 25.06 -5.98
CA ASN A 569 15.08 25.78 -4.74
C ASN A 569 16.20 25.85 -3.70
N SER A 570 17.15 24.92 -3.68
CA SER A 570 18.28 24.97 -2.74
C SER A 570 19.49 25.65 -3.39
N ASN A 571 20.09 26.65 -2.74
CA ASN A 571 21.41 27.17 -3.12
C ASN A 571 22.55 26.17 -2.79
N ARG A 572 22.22 24.89 -2.58
CA ARG A 572 23.21 23.85 -2.31
C ARG A 572 23.92 23.50 -3.60
N THR A 573 25.24 23.32 -3.53
CA THR A 573 26.00 22.78 -4.65
C THR A 573 25.63 21.30 -4.83
N PHE A 574 25.36 20.93 -6.07
CA PHE A 574 25.00 19.59 -6.51
C PHE A 574 26.03 18.52 -6.08
N GLU A 575 27.28 18.94 -5.87
CA GLU A 575 28.39 18.12 -5.35
C GLU A 575 28.05 17.39 -4.04
N SER A 576 27.16 17.96 -3.22
CA SER A 576 26.71 17.35 -1.96
C SER A 576 25.74 16.17 -2.12
N LEU A 577 25.13 16.00 -3.31
CA LEU A 577 24.16 14.93 -3.62
C LEU A 577 24.79 13.78 -4.46
N LYS A 578 26.06 13.94 -4.86
CA LYS A 578 26.82 13.07 -5.77
C LYS A 578 26.92 11.58 -5.39
N PRO A 579 27.05 11.16 -4.11
CA PRO A 579 27.33 9.75 -3.79
C PRO A 579 26.12 8.81 -3.79
N HIS A 580 24.89 9.32 -3.94
CA HIS A 580 23.68 8.62 -3.51
C HIS A 580 22.61 8.42 -4.60
N LEU A 581 22.91 8.78 -5.85
CA LEU A 581 21.97 8.71 -6.97
C LEU A 581 22.45 7.71 -8.02
N ASP A 582 21.57 6.81 -8.45
CA ASP A 582 21.82 5.98 -9.64
C ASP A 582 21.58 6.84 -10.89
N PHE A 583 22.67 7.35 -11.46
CA PHE A 583 22.68 8.48 -12.38
C PHE A 583 22.03 8.19 -13.73
N ASP A 584 22.00 6.94 -14.21
CA ASP A 584 21.61 6.65 -15.59
C ASP A 584 20.10 6.82 -15.84
N ASN A 585 19.25 6.40 -14.91
CA ASN A 585 17.80 6.56 -15.02
C ASN A 585 17.39 8.02 -14.81
N ILE A 586 17.90 8.66 -13.75
CA ILE A 586 17.55 10.04 -13.39
C ILE A 586 17.97 11.04 -14.49
N LYS A 587 19.07 10.78 -15.20
CA LYS A 587 19.60 11.66 -16.24
C LYS A 587 18.74 11.73 -17.49
N HIS A 588 18.21 10.60 -17.97
CA HIS A 588 17.33 10.57 -19.13
C HIS A 588 16.00 11.28 -18.84
N PHE A 589 15.45 11.07 -17.64
CA PHE A 589 14.19 11.71 -17.23
C PHE A 589 14.38 13.19 -16.91
N ALA A 590 15.49 13.56 -16.24
CA ALA A 590 15.79 14.95 -15.95
C ALA A 590 15.91 15.80 -17.23
N LYS A 591 16.54 15.27 -18.28
CA LYS A 591 16.64 15.94 -19.59
C LYS A 591 15.27 16.18 -20.23
N SER A 592 14.41 15.17 -20.26
CA SER A 592 13.03 15.30 -20.79
C SER A 592 12.16 16.24 -19.96
N THR A 593 12.31 16.20 -18.63
CA THR A 593 11.61 17.11 -17.71
C THR A 593 12.07 18.56 -17.87
N LEU A 594 13.37 18.79 -18.10
CA LEU A 594 13.97 20.11 -18.33
C LEU A 594 13.61 20.68 -19.71
N GLU A 595 13.56 19.86 -20.76
CA GLU A 595 13.07 20.25 -22.10
C GLU A 595 11.58 20.66 -22.06
N THR A 596 10.78 19.99 -21.23
CA THR A 596 9.37 20.32 -20.99
C THR A 596 9.25 21.61 -20.16
N LEU A 597 10.12 21.81 -19.15
CA LEU A 597 10.22 23.05 -18.39
C LEU A 597 10.60 24.26 -19.27
N GLU A 598 11.44 24.05 -20.28
CA GLU A 598 11.86 25.08 -21.23
C GLU A 598 10.71 25.48 -22.18
N LYS A 599 9.96 24.49 -22.70
CA LYS A 599 8.75 24.70 -23.52
C LYS A 599 7.61 25.41 -22.77
N HIS A 600 7.49 25.18 -21.47
CA HIS A 600 6.43 25.74 -20.61
C HIS A 600 6.97 26.71 -19.54
N SER A 601 8.09 27.39 -19.83
CA SER A 601 8.87 28.21 -18.88
C SER A 601 8.07 29.31 -18.15
N LYS A 602 7.13 29.98 -18.83
CA LYS A 602 6.26 31.02 -18.21
C LYS A 602 5.26 30.47 -17.19
N ILE A 603 4.90 29.20 -17.34
CA ILE A 603 3.87 28.52 -16.57
C ILE A 603 4.51 28.09 -15.23
N HIS A 604 5.64 27.41 -15.26
CA HIS A 604 6.39 26.97 -14.06
C HIS A 604 7.02 28.12 -13.23
N PHE A 605 7.14 29.30 -13.83
CA PHE A 605 7.67 30.51 -13.20
C PHE A 605 6.87 30.99 -11.98
N LYS A 606 5.56 30.77 -11.96
CA LYS A 606 4.65 31.33 -10.94
C LYS A 606 4.69 30.59 -9.59
N ILE A 607 5.47 29.52 -9.51
CA ILE A 607 5.37 28.49 -8.47
C ILE A 607 6.60 28.51 -7.57
N MET A 608 7.78 28.80 -8.14
CA MET A 608 9.05 28.79 -7.39
C MET A 608 9.45 30.15 -6.84
N ASN A 609 8.45 31.02 -6.69
CA ASN A 609 8.31 32.31 -5.98
C ASN A 609 9.51 33.16 -5.49
N GLU A 610 10.74 32.97 -5.96
CA GLU A 610 11.90 33.79 -5.55
C GLU A 610 12.94 34.04 -6.64
N LYS A 611 12.88 33.37 -7.80
CA LYS A 611 13.85 33.58 -8.89
C LYS A 611 13.21 34.22 -10.10
N ARG A 612 13.87 35.20 -10.75
CA ARG A 612 13.46 35.81 -12.03
C ARG A 612 13.46 34.74 -13.14
N PRO A 613 12.70 34.88 -14.27
CA PRO A 613 12.60 33.81 -15.27
C PRO A 613 13.96 33.40 -15.80
N PHE A 614 14.83 34.39 -15.92
CA PHE A 614 16.24 34.25 -16.24
C PHE A 614 17.03 33.42 -15.23
N GLU A 615 16.81 33.59 -13.92
CA GLU A 615 17.52 32.85 -12.86
C GLU A 615 17.07 31.38 -12.78
N LEU A 616 15.81 31.11 -13.10
CA LEU A 616 15.27 29.75 -13.23
C LEU A 616 15.86 29.05 -14.47
N THR A 617 15.85 29.73 -15.62
CA THR A 617 16.49 29.23 -16.83
C THR A 617 17.99 29.04 -16.62
N MET A 618 18.69 29.97 -15.95
CA MET A 618 20.09 29.79 -15.59
C MET A 618 20.31 28.66 -14.59
N ALA A 619 19.41 28.43 -13.64
CA ALA A 619 19.54 27.30 -12.71
C ALA A 619 19.30 25.96 -13.41
N ALA A 620 18.26 25.87 -14.25
CA ALA A 620 18.00 24.71 -15.11
C ALA A 620 19.17 24.45 -16.07
N GLN A 621 19.72 25.51 -16.68
CA GLN A 621 20.87 25.45 -17.56
C GLN A 621 22.15 25.10 -16.81
N ARG A 622 22.36 25.57 -15.57
CA ARG A 622 23.45 25.10 -14.69
C ARG A 622 23.31 23.65 -14.30
N VAL A 623 22.08 23.16 -14.08
CA VAL A 623 21.81 21.74 -13.80
C VAL A 623 22.09 20.90 -15.05
N LEU A 624 21.70 21.36 -16.24
CA LEU A 624 22.04 20.72 -17.52
C LEU A 624 23.54 20.75 -17.81
N GLU A 625 24.19 21.91 -17.62
CA GLU A 625 25.64 22.09 -17.76
C GLU A 625 26.39 21.23 -16.76
N TYR A 626 25.90 21.08 -15.53
CA TYR A 626 26.49 20.20 -14.53
C TYR A 626 26.28 18.71 -14.86
N PHE A 627 25.09 18.29 -15.30
CA PHE A 627 24.89 16.92 -15.78
C PHE A 627 25.81 16.61 -16.97
N ARG A 628 26.02 17.60 -17.83
CA ARG A 628 26.99 17.53 -18.92
C ARG A 628 28.43 17.48 -18.39
N GLU A 629 28.81 18.33 -17.43
CA GLU A 629 30.14 18.37 -16.82
C GLU A 629 30.46 17.12 -16.00
N ALA A 630 29.50 16.56 -15.26
CA ALA A 630 29.63 15.32 -14.50
C ALA A 630 29.75 14.11 -15.44
N GLU A 631 28.94 14.06 -16.50
CA GLU A 631 29.11 13.06 -17.56
C GLU A 631 30.49 13.17 -18.20
N ILE A 632 30.94 14.39 -18.47
CA ILE A 632 32.25 14.67 -19.04
C ILE A 632 33.36 14.24 -18.06
N LEU A 633 33.24 14.55 -16.76
CA LEU A 633 34.20 14.18 -15.72
C LEU A 633 34.27 12.67 -15.50
N ASP A 634 33.14 11.97 -15.41
CA ASP A 634 33.11 10.52 -15.26
C ASP A 634 33.65 9.82 -16.51
N LYS A 635 33.31 10.32 -17.71
CA LYS A 635 33.95 9.87 -18.95
C LYS A 635 35.44 10.13 -18.94
N TRP A 636 35.90 11.28 -18.44
CA TRP A 636 37.32 11.63 -18.39
C TRP A 636 38.08 10.80 -17.37
N ASP A 637 37.53 10.56 -16.18
CA ASP A 637 38.15 9.71 -15.16
C ASP A 637 38.22 8.27 -15.64
N TYR A 638 37.17 7.77 -16.28
CA TYR A 638 37.17 6.47 -16.94
C TYR A 638 38.20 6.41 -18.08
N SER A 639 38.24 7.39 -18.99
CA SER A 639 39.21 7.47 -20.07
C SER A 639 40.65 7.60 -19.55
N LEU A 640 40.85 8.26 -18.41
CA LEU A 640 42.16 8.37 -17.77
C LEU A 640 42.59 7.04 -17.15
N GLN A 641 41.70 6.35 -16.45
CA GLN A 641 41.94 4.99 -15.96
C GLN A 641 42.26 4.03 -17.12
N LEU A 642 41.50 4.15 -18.22
CA LEU A 642 41.70 3.36 -19.43
C LEU A 642 43.04 3.68 -20.13
N SER A 643 43.43 4.95 -20.18
CA SER A 643 44.73 5.37 -20.74
C SER A 643 45.90 4.73 -19.99
N ASN A 644 45.78 4.59 -18.67
CA ASN A 644 46.81 4.00 -17.81
C ASN A 644 46.76 2.46 -17.77
N ALA A 645 45.64 1.84 -18.16
CA ALA A 645 45.48 0.39 -18.13
C ALA A 645 46.40 -0.32 -19.14
N THR A 646 46.97 -1.45 -18.75
CA THR A 646 47.82 -2.27 -19.62
C THR A 646 46.96 -3.05 -20.62
N VAL A 647 47.40 -3.09 -21.88
CA VAL A 647 46.74 -3.84 -22.94
C VAL A 647 47.00 -5.34 -22.73
N SER A 648 45.94 -6.14 -22.78
CA SER A 648 45.96 -7.59 -22.76
C SER A 648 46.25 -8.14 -24.17
N PRO A 649 47.36 -8.86 -24.37
CA PRO A 649 47.67 -9.51 -25.65
C PRO A 649 46.62 -10.53 -26.06
N GLU A 650 46.07 -11.28 -25.10
CA GLU A 650 45.05 -12.30 -25.35
C GLU A 650 43.80 -11.72 -26.00
N LYS A 651 43.33 -10.55 -25.53
CA LYS A 651 42.16 -9.86 -26.10
C LYS A 651 42.42 -9.27 -27.48
N VAL A 652 43.65 -8.84 -27.73
CA VAL A 652 44.08 -8.43 -29.07
C VAL A 652 44.02 -9.62 -30.02
N ASP A 653 44.48 -10.80 -29.59
CA ASP A 653 44.46 -12.02 -30.40
C ASP A 653 43.04 -12.54 -30.62
N GLU A 654 42.18 -12.51 -29.60
CA GLU A 654 40.74 -12.83 -29.74
C GLU A 654 40.06 -11.94 -30.78
N PHE A 655 40.31 -10.62 -30.72
CA PHE A 655 39.78 -9.69 -31.71
C PHE A 655 40.31 -9.98 -33.11
N LYS A 656 41.61 -10.29 -33.24
CA LYS A 656 42.21 -10.65 -34.53
C LYS A 656 41.58 -11.92 -35.11
N GLN A 657 41.42 -12.96 -34.31
CA GLN A 657 40.76 -14.20 -34.72
C GLN A 657 39.30 -13.96 -35.14
N LEU A 658 38.57 -13.12 -34.41
CA LEU A 658 37.20 -12.75 -34.75
C LEU A 658 37.13 -12.04 -36.12
N MET A 659 37.98 -11.03 -36.35
CA MET A 659 38.04 -10.30 -37.63
C MET A 659 38.42 -11.23 -38.79
N VAL A 660 39.42 -12.10 -38.61
CA VAL A 660 39.79 -13.09 -39.64
C VAL A 660 38.64 -14.05 -39.94
N SER A 661 37.93 -14.51 -38.91
CA SER A 661 36.74 -15.38 -39.07
C SER A 661 35.63 -14.70 -39.86
N GLN A 662 35.32 -13.44 -39.53
CA GLN A 662 34.32 -12.63 -40.24
C GLN A 662 34.69 -12.40 -41.72
N TRP A 663 35.95 -12.05 -41.98
CA TRP A 663 36.44 -11.89 -43.35
C TRP A 663 36.38 -13.21 -44.13
N LYS A 664 36.87 -14.32 -43.57
CA LYS A 664 36.79 -15.65 -44.21
C LYS A 664 35.36 -16.03 -44.58
N ARG A 665 34.39 -15.79 -43.67
CA ARG A 665 32.96 -16.07 -43.93
C ARG A 665 32.32 -15.20 -45.00
N SER A 666 32.84 -13.99 -45.23
CA SER A 666 32.25 -13.01 -46.16
C SER A 666 32.98 -12.92 -47.51
N ARG A 667 34.05 -13.70 -47.73
CA ARG A 667 34.86 -13.74 -48.96
C ARG A 667 34.19 -14.48 -50.12
N ASN A 668 32.94 -14.12 -50.43
CA ASN A 668 32.18 -14.80 -51.46
C ASN A 668 32.85 -14.72 -52.84
N LEU A 669 33.23 -13.50 -53.25
CA LEU A 669 33.84 -13.24 -54.55
C LEU A 669 35.16 -14.01 -54.71
N TYR A 670 36.06 -13.96 -53.71
CA TYR A 670 37.30 -14.74 -53.73
C TYR A 670 37.01 -16.25 -53.89
N THR A 671 35.98 -16.77 -53.21
CA THR A 671 35.64 -18.20 -53.26
C THR A 671 35.13 -18.61 -54.66
N VAL A 672 34.41 -17.72 -55.35
CA VAL A 672 34.04 -17.91 -56.77
C VAL A 672 35.30 -18.03 -57.63
N PHE A 673 36.21 -17.05 -57.58
CA PHE A 673 37.45 -17.10 -58.37
C PHE A 673 38.32 -18.30 -58.04
N LYS A 674 38.41 -18.67 -56.76
CA LYS A 674 39.16 -19.86 -56.31
C LYS A 674 38.57 -21.15 -56.84
N HIS A 675 37.23 -21.28 -56.89
CA HIS A 675 36.56 -22.48 -57.38
C HIS A 675 36.89 -22.79 -58.85
N TYR A 676 37.13 -21.76 -59.66
CA TYR A 676 37.45 -21.88 -61.08
C TYR A 676 38.95 -21.70 -61.39
N ASP A 677 39.83 -21.92 -60.41
CA ASP A 677 41.30 -21.78 -60.54
C ASP A 677 41.76 -20.41 -61.10
N ALA A 678 40.97 -19.35 -60.88
CA ALA A 678 41.19 -18.01 -61.39
C ALA A 678 41.87 -17.07 -60.37
N VAL A 679 42.70 -17.62 -59.48
CA VAL A 679 43.44 -16.87 -58.46
C VAL A 679 44.93 -16.96 -58.76
N VAL A 680 45.57 -15.81 -58.99
CA VAL A 680 47.02 -15.71 -59.20
C VAL A 680 47.67 -15.19 -57.92
N GLN A 681 48.55 -15.99 -57.34
CA GLN A 681 49.30 -15.63 -56.14
C GLN A 681 50.65 -15.02 -56.53
N ASN A 682 51.05 -13.98 -55.79
CA ASN A 682 52.28 -13.23 -55.98
C ASN A 682 52.53 -12.76 -57.42
N PRO A 683 51.57 -12.05 -58.04
CA PRO A 683 51.81 -11.43 -59.33
C PRO A 683 52.94 -10.39 -59.24
N GLU A 684 53.65 -10.20 -60.34
CA GLU A 684 54.68 -9.15 -60.47
C GLU A 684 54.09 -7.74 -60.52
N GLU A 685 52.78 -7.64 -60.74
CA GLU A 685 52.03 -6.39 -60.87
C GLU A 685 51.79 -5.69 -59.52
N GLU A 686 51.65 -4.37 -59.57
CA GLU A 686 51.30 -3.57 -58.41
C GLU A 686 49.84 -3.84 -57.98
N LEU A 687 49.65 -4.18 -56.71
CA LEU A 687 48.35 -4.52 -56.14
C LEU A 687 47.81 -3.39 -55.27
N LEU A 688 46.49 -3.31 -55.18
CA LEU A 688 45.80 -2.28 -54.41
C LEU A 688 45.68 -2.71 -52.95
N GLN A 689 45.83 -1.75 -52.03
CA GLN A 689 45.44 -1.94 -50.64
C GLN A 689 43.95 -1.61 -50.50
N VAL A 690 43.14 -2.62 -50.15
CA VAL A 690 41.68 -2.54 -50.11
C VAL A 690 41.21 -2.78 -48.68
N GLY A 691 40.66 -1.76 -48.06
CA GLY A 691 40.16 -1.80 -46.68
C GLY A 691 39.63 -0.44 -46.23
N PRO A 692 38.85 -0.35 -45.15
CA PRO A 692 38.45 0.94 -44.59
C PRO A 692 39.70 1.76 -44.23
N PRO A 693 39.72 3.08 -44.51
CA PRO A 693 40.78 3.94 -44.03
C PRO A 693 40.83 3.86 -42.50
N ARG A 694 42.05 3.84 -41.94
CA ARG A 694 42.38 3.72 -40.50
C ARG A 694 41.21 4.16 -39.61
N MET A 695 40.55 3.19 -38.98
CA MET A 695 39.37 3.47 -38.18
C MET A 695 39.80 3.95 -36.81
N HIS A 696 39.46 5.19 -36.49
CA HIS A 696 39.69 5.76 -35.17
C HIS A 696 38.56 5.37 -34.22
N LEU A 697 38.89 4.57 -33.21
CA LEU A 697 37.97 4.23 -32.13
C LEU A 697 38.22 5.10 -30.90
N GLN A 698 37.25 5.95 -30.60
CA GLN A 698 37.22 6.65 -29.33
C GLN A 698 37.06 5.65 -28.18
N ASN A 699 37.93 5.74 -27.16
CA ASN A 699 38.03 4.78 -26.05
C ASN A 699 38.21 3.32 -26.49
N GLY A 700 38.67 3.06 -27.72
CA GLY A 700 38.80 1.70 -28.26
C GLY A 700 39.71 0.77 -27.45
N LYS A 701 40.61 1.34 -26.63
CA LYS A 701 41.45 0.59 -25.69
C LYS A 701 40.63 -0.26 -24.69
N MET A 702 39.37 0.09 -24.41
CA MET A 702 38.50 -0.65 -23.48
C MET A 702 38.20 -2.10 -23.93
N MET A 703 38.36 -2.38 -25.23
CA MET A 703 38.21 -3.74 -25.75
C MET A 703 39.40 -4.64 -25.42
N PHE A 704 40.55 -4.03 -25.14
CA PHE A 704 41.84 -4.71 -25.07
C PHE A 704 42.49 -4.60 -23.70
N VAL A 705 41.76 -4.23 -22.64
CA VAL A 705 42.25 -4.20 -21.25
C VAL A 705 41.55 -5.28 -20.43
N ASN A 706 41.96 -5.52 -19.18
CA ASN A 706 41.30 -6.49 -18.29
C ASN A 706 40.12 -5.88 -17.51
N GLU A 707 39.30 -6.73 -16.86
CA GLU A 707 38.18 -6.27 -16.02
C GLU A 707 38.72 -5.45 -14.82
N PRO A 708 37.95 -4.47 -14.30
CA PRO A 708 36.56 -4.10 -14.65
C PRO A 708 36.43 -3.10 -15.81
N LEU A 709 37.54 -2.61 -16.38
CA LEU A 709 37.55 -1.59 -17.44
C LEU A 709 37.24 -2.17 -18.83
N THR A 710 37.13 -3.49 -18.94
CA THR A 710 36.77 -4.16 -20.19
C THR A 710 35.33 -3.91 -20.55
N ARG A 711 35.09 -3.50 -21.80
CA ARG A 711 33.76 -3.58 -22.40
C ARG A 711 33.84 -4.20 -23.79
N LYS A 712 33.01 -5.22 -24.03
CA LYS A 712 32.84 -5.80 -25.36
C LYS A 712 32.00 -4.84 -26.21
N ILE A 713 32.50 -4.50 -27.39
CA ILE A 713 31.72 -3.79 -28.41
C ILE A 713 31.07 -4.86 -29.28
N TYR A 714 29.74 -4.95 -29.24
CA TYR A 714 28.97 -5.89 -30.03
C TYR A 714 28.78 -5.38 -31.48
N ASN A 715 28.50 -6.29 -32.42
CA ASN A 715 28.17 -6.00 -33.82
C ASN A 715 29.29 -5.37 -34.68
N ILE A 716 30.56 -5.60 -34.34
CA ILE A 716 31.67 -5.23 -35.21
C ILE A 716 31.71 -6.19 -36.40
N ASN A 717 31.36 -5.72 -37.61
CA ASN A 717 31.43 -6.48 -38.86
C ASN A 717 32.48 -5.92 -39.84
N TRP A 718 33.50 -5.23 -39.34
CA TRP A 718 34.39 -4.42 -40.18
C TRP A 718 35.21 -5.23 -41.17
N ALA A 719 35.62 -6.44 -40.78
CA ALA A 719 36.32 -7.35 -41.66
C ALA A 719 35.43 -7.83 -42.83
N ALA A 720 34.10 -7.84 -42.66
CA ALA A 720 33.17 -8.07 -43.76
C ALA A 720 33.05 -6.87 -44.71
N ASN A 721 33.22 -5.65 -44.23
CA ASN A 721 33.19 -4.44 -45.08
C ASN A 721 34.38 -4.38 -46.06
N VAL A 722 35.49 -5.06 -45.74
CA VAL A 722 36.62 -5.20 -46.68
C VAL A 722 36.16 -5.90 -47.95
N ASN A 723 35.31 -6.93 -47.84
CA ASN A 723 34.76 -7.62 -49.02
C ASN A 723 33.85 -6.72 -49.85
N VAL A 724 33.08 -5.81 -49.24
CA VAL A 724 32.29 -4.81 -49.99
C VAL A 724 33.21 -3.87 -50.78
N LEU A 725 34.36 -3.49 -50.22
CA LEU A 725 35.35 -2.66 -50.94
C LEU A 725 36.05 -3.46 -52.05
N ILE A 726 36.33 -4.74 -51.85
CA ILE A 726 36.85 -5.63 -52.89
C ILE A 726 35.83 -5.77 -54.03
N GLU A 727 34.55 -5.94 -53.71
CA GLU A 727 33.46 -5.94 -54.70
C GLU A 727 33.42 -4.63 -55.49
N LYS A 728 33.68 -3.47 -54.87
CA LYS A 728 33.81 -2.18 -55.57
C LYS A 728 35.01 -2.12 -56.52
N VAL A 729 36.15 -2.70 -56.12
CA VAL A 729 37.31 -2.80 -57.03
C VAL A 729 36.94 -3.70 -58.22
N PHE A 730 36.28 -4.82 -57.97
CA PHE A 730 35.76 -5.69 -59.03
C PHE A 730 34.80 -4.96 -59.96
N THR A 731 33.78 -4.27 -59.43
CA THR A 731 32.81 -3.52 -60.24
C THR A 731 33.49 -2.41 -61.04
N SER A 732 34.47 -1.70 -60.46
CA SER A 732 35.28 -0.70 -61.16
C SER A 732 36.05 -1.30 -62.34
N VAL A 733 36.74 -2.43 -62.13
CA VAL A 733 37.48 -3.10 -63.21
C VAL A 733 36.52 -3.60 -64.29
N VAL A 734 35.40 -4.23 -63.93
CA VAL A 734 34.40 -4.70 -64.90
C VAL A 734 33.73 -3.52 -65.64
N THR A 735 33.46 -2.41 -64.97
CA THR A 735 32.83 -1.23 -65.61
C THR A 735 33.77 -0.52 -66.61
N THR A 736 35.09 -0.71 -66.52
CA THR A 736 35.99 -0.29 -67.59
C THR A 736 35.78 -1.08 -68.89
N VAL A 737 35.32 -2.34 -68.80
CA VAL A 737 34.91 -3.17 -69.96
C VAL A 737 33.52 -2.75 -70.47
N PHE A 738 32.60 -2.44 -69.55
CA PHE A 738 31.22 -2.02 -69.81
C PHE A 738 31.08 -0.82 -70.75
N LYS A 739 31.98 0.18 -70.67
CA LYS A 739 31.96 1.36 -71.55
C LYS A 739 32.13 1.04 -73.06
N ARG A 740 32.44 -0.21 -73.43
CA ARG A 740 32.73 -0.59 -74.82
C ARG A 740 31.78 -1.62 -75.43
N ARG A 741 30.93 -2.33 -74.65
CA ARG A 741 30.21 -3.54 -75.13
C ARG A 741 28.80 -3.79 -74.56
N GLY A 742 28.20 -2.87 -73.81
CA GLY A 742 26.85 -3.07 -73.24
C GLY A 742 25.74 -3.20 -74.30
N SER A 743 24.72 -4.02 -74.02
CA SER A 743 23.49 -4.08 -74.82
C SER A 743 22.24 -4.09 -73.93
N ASP A 744 21.16 -3.45 -74.39
CA ASP A 744 19.89 -3.38 -73.67
C ASP A 744 19.06 -4.66 -73.88
N GLN A 745 18.46 -5.16 -72.81
CA GLN A 745 17.58 -6.33 -72.76
C GLN A 745 16.32 -5.99 -71.96
N SER A 746 15.16 -6.50 -72.41
CA SER A 746 13.88 -6.30 -71.74
C SER A 746 13.70 -7.12 -70.47
N LYS A 747 14.34 -8.30 -70.37
CA LYS A 747 14.22 -9.19 -69.21
C LYS A 747 15.55 -9.84 -68.88
N ILE A 748 15.77 -10.13 -67.61
CA ILE A 748 16.98 -10.84 -67.16
C ILE A 748 17.10 -12.24 -67.75
N THR A 749 15.97 -12.90 -68.03
CA THR A 749 15.93 -14.23 -68.65
C THR A 749 16.56 -14.21 -70.03
N ASP A 750 16.31 -13.15 -70.81
CA ASP A 750 16.81 -13.01 -72.17
C ASP A 750 18.33 -12.84 -72.17
N ALA A 751 18.85 -12.05 -71.23
CA ALA A 751 20.27 -11.87 -70.99
C ALA A 751 20.98 -13.20 -70.65
N LEU A 752 20.39 -14.00 -69.74
CA LEU A 752 20.93 -15.30 -69.36
C LEU A 752 20.86 -16.33 -70.49
N GLU A 753 19.79 -16.35 -71.29
CA GLU A 753 19.67 -17.25 -72.44
C GLU A 753 20.69 -16.95 -73.54
N GLN A 754 21.00 -15.68 -73.80
CA GLN A 754 22.03 -15.30 -74.75
C GLN A 754 23.41 -15.77 -74.31
N ALA A 755 23.69 -15.75 -73.00
CA ALA A 755 24.94 -16.29 -72.46
C ALA A 755 25.06 -17.81 -72.71
N ILE A 756 23.97 -18.57 -72.54
CA ILE A 756 23.95 -20.02 -72.83
C ILE A 756 24.17 -20.30 -74.32
N LYS A 757 23.57 -19.49 -75.21
CA LYS A 757 23.70 -19.65 -76.67
C LYS A 757 25.12 -19.34 -77.18
N LYS A 758 25.94 -18.64 -76.40
CA LYS A 758 27.31 -18.28 -76.78
C LYS A 758 28.25 -19.48 -76.55
N SER A 759 28.47 -20.27 -77.60
CA SER A 759 29.22 -21.55 -77.59
C SER A 759 30.63 -21.52 -77.00
N ASN A 760 31.20 -20.33 -76.74
CA ASN A 760 32.57 -20.16 -76.24
C ASN A 760 32.67 -20.03 -74.71
N PHE A 761 31.55 -19.89 -73.98
CA PHE A 761 31.56 -19.77 -72.51
C PHE A 761 31.51 -21.18 -71.89
N LYS A 762 32.57 -21.58 -71.19
CA LYS A 762 32.67 -22.92 -70.56
C LYS A 762 32.13 -22.93 -69.14
N ASN A 763 32.42 -21.90 -68.36
CA ASN A 763 32.09 -21.75 -66.94
C ASN A 763 31.42 -20.38 -66.67
N PRO A 764 30.23 -20.12 -67.25
CA PRO A 764 29.55 -18.83 -67.08
C PRO A 764 29.08 -18.61 -65.63
N VAL A 765 29.45 -17.47 -65.04
CA VAL A 765 28.91 -17.00 -63.75
C VAL A 765 28.30 -15.63 -63.92
N ALA A 766 27.06 -15.44 -63.46
CA ALA A 766 26.35 -14.18 -63.53
C ALA A 766 26.49 -13.42 -62.20
N PHE A 767 27.02 -12.21 -62.24
CA PHE A 767 27.10 -11.28 -61.11
C PHE A 767 26.01 -10.22 -61.21
N VAL A 768 25.24 -10.07 -60.14
CA VAL A 768 24.11 -9.14 -60.03
C VAL A 768 24.16 -8.35 -58.73
N GLY A 769 23.76 -7.08 -58.76
CA GLY A 769 23.54 -6.32 -57.53
C GLY A 769 22.41 -6.93 -56.71
N ARG A 770 22.58 -7.07 -55.39
CA ARG A 770 21.55 -7.69 -54.52
C ARG A 770 20.17 -7.03 -54.63
N ARG A 771 20.13 -5.69 -54.74
CA ARG A 771 18.88 -4.93 -54.88
C ARG A 771 18.20 -5.20 -56.22
N SER A 772 18.97 -5.22 -57.30
CA SER A 772 18.50 -5.50 -58.66
C SER A 772 17.95 -6.92 -58.77
N PHE A 773 18.64 -7.89 -58.18
CA PHE A 773 18.17 -9.27 -58.14
C PHE A 773 16.78 -9.40 -57.49
N SER A 774 16.51 -8.65 -56.42
CA SER A 774 15.19 -8.70 -55.76
C SER A 774 14.05 -8.32 -56.71
N LYS A 775 14.25 -7.32 -57.58
CA LYS A 775 13.28 -6.95 -58.64
C LYS A 775 13.11 -8.08 -59.65
N TRP A 776 14.22 -8.64 -60.13
CA TRP A 776 14.22 -9.61 -61.23
C TRP A 776 13.91 -11.05 -60.81
N SER A 777 13.88 -11.32 -59.51
CA SER A 777 13.65 -12.66 -58.95
C SER A 777 12.31 -13.26 -59.36
N VAL A 778 11.28 -12.42 -59.52
CA VAL A 778 9.93 -12.83 -59.97
C VAL A 778 9.98 -13.32 -61.42
N ASP A 779 10.65 -12.59 -62.30
CA ASP A 779 10.79 -12.99 -63.71
C ASP A 779 11.60 -14.28 -63.86
N LEU A 780 12.68 -14.42 -63.08
CA LEU A 780 13.45 -15.66 -63.03
C LEU A 780 12.59 -16.84 -62.58
N TYR A 781 11.83 -16.68 -61.49
CA TYR A 781 10.96 -17.73 -60.98
C TYR A 781 9.86 -18.11 -61.98
N ASN A 782 9.19 -17.12 -62.56
CA ASN A 782 8.14 -17.32 -63.56
C ASN A 782 8.64 -17.99 -64.85
N SER A 783 9.93 -17.91 -65.15
CA SER A 783 10.52 -18.58 -66.32
C SER A 783 10.52 -20.11 -66.22
N GLY A 784 10.34 -20.68 -65.00
CA GLY A 784 10.44 -22.12 -64.74
C GLY A 784 11.87 -22.69 -64.89
N ASN A 785 12.83 -21.88 -65.31
CA ASN A 785 14.22 -22.27 -65.59
C ASN A 785 15.19 -21.91 -64.45
N TYR A 786 14.69 -21.35 -63.35
CA TYR A 786 15.49 -20.89 -62.22
C TYR A 786 15.24 -21.76 -60.99
N ARG A 787 16.31 -22.31 -60.42
CA ARG A 787 16.28 -23.01 -59.13
C ARG A 787 16.90 -22.13 -58.05
N SER A 788 16.11 -21.71 -57.07
CA SER A 788 16.61 -20.95 -55.92
C SER A 788 17.49 -21.83 -55.02
N SER A 789 18.49 -21.23 -54.37
CA SER A 789 19.26 -21.93 -53.33
C SER A 789 18.49 -21.93 -52.01
N ASN A 790 18.09 -23.13 -51.54
CA ASN A 790 17.38 -23.32 -50.27
C ASN A 790 18.30 -23.83 -49.13
N GLY A 791 19.62 -23.72 -49.27
CA GLY A 791 20.59 -24.04 -48.22
C GLY A 791 20.84 -25.53 -47.92
N GLU A 792 19.99 -26.45 -48.38
CA GLU A 792 20.17 -27.91 -48.19
C GLU A 792 20.85 -28.61 -49.40
N ASP A 793 20.96 -27.95 -50.56
CA ASP A 793 21.57 -28.46 -51.81
C ASP A 793 22.61 -27.47 -52.39
N ASP A 794 23.65 -27.11 -51.63
CA ASP A 794 24.71 -26.22 -52.13
C ASP A 794 25.64 -26.96 -53.12
N ILE A 795 25.41 -26.77 -54.42
CA ILE A 795 26.20 -27.36 -55.52
C ILE A 795 27.59 -26.69 -55.63
N TYR A 796 27.68 -25.41 -55.23
CA TYR A 796 28.90 -24.62 -55.30
C TYR A 796 29.41 -24.23 -53.91
N PRO A 797 30.74 -24.12 -53.70
CA PRO A 797 31.33 -23.80 -52.40
C PRO A 797 31.24 -22.30 -52.03
N TYR A 798 30.37 -21.53 -52.69
CA TYR A 798 30.18 -20.09 -52.51
C TYR A 798 28.69 -19.75 -52.48
N SER A 799 28.33 -18.58 -51.94
CA SER A 799 26.95 -18.12 -51.87
C SER A 799 26.46 -17.60 -53.23
N TYR A 800 25.36 -18.16 -53.71
CA TYR A 800 24.64 -17.75 -54.91
C TYR A 800 23.14 -17.69 -54.61
N PHE A 801 22.39 -16.87 -55.36
CA PHE A 801 20.95 -16.76 -55.18
C PHE A 801 20.20 -17.94 -55.78
N GLY A 802 20.69 -18.47 -56.90
CA GLY A 802 20.16 -19.67 -57.53
C GLY A 802 20.90 -19.98 -58.83
N ILE A 803 20.45 -21.01 -59.53
CA ILE A 803 21.06 -21.49 -60.75
C ILE A 803 20.03 -21.43 -61.87
N TYR A 804 20.41 -20.82 -63.00
CA TYR A 804 19.57 -20.76 -64.19
C TYR A 804 19.92 -21.89 -65.18
N LYS A 805 18.90 -22.64 -65.60
CA LYS A 805 18.96 -23.88 -66.41
C LYS A 805 20.03 -24.87 -65.95
N GLU A 806 20.30 -24.95 -64.65
CA GLU A 806 21.36 -25.79 -64.06
C GLU A 806 22.81 -25.44 -64.48
N HIS A 807 23.03 -24.38 -65.27
CA HIS A 807 24.33 -24.06 -65.87
C HIS A 807 24.95 -22.77 -65.34
N ILE A 808 24.15 -21.72 -65.12
CA ILE A 808 24.67 -20.38 -64.74
C ILE A 808 24.31 -20.09 -63.27
N PRO A 809 25.26 -20.16 -62.33
CA PRO A 809 25.03 -19.66 -60.97
C PRO A 809 24.93 -18.13 -60.98
N ILE A 810 23.90 -17.61 -60.31
CA ILE A 810 23.65 -16.18 -60.14
C ILE A 810 24.19 -15.75 -58.77
N VAL A 811 25.31 -15.04 -58.77
CA VAL A 811 26.03 -14.58 -57.58
C VAL A 811 25.68 -13.12 -57.28
N GLY A 812 25.23 -12.88 -56.06
CA GLY A 812 24.93 -11.53 -55.58
C GLY A 812 26.17 -10.79 -55.07
N ILE A 813 26.36 -9.56 -55.53
CA ILE A 813 27.36 -8.61 -55.00
C ILE A 813 26.67 -7.43 -54.33
N SER A 814 27.30 -6.88 -53.30
CA SER A 814 26.75 -5.87 -52.38
C SER A 814 26.80 -4.45 -52.95
N ASP A 815 27.63 -4.21 -53.96
CA ASP A 815 27.83 -2.89 -54.55
C ASP A 815 26.69 -2.45 -55.47
N THR A 816 26.39 -1.15 -55.45
CA THR A 816 25.32 -0.51 -56.23
C THR A 816 25.73 -0.14 -57.66
N GLY A 817 26.95 -0.45 -58.09
CA GLY A 817 27.44 -0.11 -59.43
C GLY A 817 26.69 -0.79 -60.59
N PHE A 818 25.91 -1.85 -60.30
CA PHE A 818 25.10 -2.59 -61.27
C PHE A 818 23.61 -2.55 -60.92
N THR A 819 23.02 -1.35 -60.79
CA THR A 819 21.58 -1.22 -60.46
C THR A 819 20.68 -1.85 -61.51
N ASP A 820 21.04 -1.71 -62.79
CA ASP A 820 20.20 -2.16 -63.92
C ASP A 820 21.03 -2.98 -64.91
N SER A 821 22.01 -3.73 -64.40
CA SER A 821 22.88 -4.55 -65.25
C SER A 821 23.18 -5.91 -64.63
N VAL A 822 23.33 -6.91 -65.51
CA VAL A 822 23.88 -8.23 -65.18
C VAL A 822 25.19 -8.42 -65.93
N VAL A 823 26.23 -8.85 -65.21
CA VAL A 823 27.54 -9.15 -65.78
C VAL A 823 27.72 -10.65 -65.77
N ILE A 824 27.96 -11.26 -66.93
CA ILE A 824 28.23 -12.68 -67.06
C ILE A 824 29.67 -12.86 -67.51
N ILE A 825 30.44 -13.61 -66.74
CA ILE A 825 31.87 -13.84 -66.96
C ILE A 825 32.09 -15.34 -67.17
N ASP A 826 32.86 -15.71 -68.19
CA ASP A 826 33.42 -17.06 -68.30
C ASP A 826 34.59 -17.21 -67.33
N MET A 827 34.35 -17.87 -66.19
CA MET A 827 35.32 -17.98 -65.10
C MET A 827 36.50 -18.89 -65.48
N GLY A 828 37.72 -18.50 -65.09
CA GLY A 828 38.97 -19.17 -65.46
C GLY A 828 39.60 -18.70 -66.77
N SER A 829 38.83 -18.05 -67.66
CA SER A 829 39.33 -17.52 -68.95
C SER A 829 39.13 -16.01 -69.11
N GLY A 830 38.17 -15.41 -68.41
CA GLY A 830 37.86 -13.97 -68.50
C GLY A 830 38.68 -13.08 -67.56
N MET A 831 38.83 -13.46 -66.30
CA MET A 831 39.38 -12.59 -65.26
C MET A 831 40.14 -13.37 -64.20
N ASN A 832 41.21 -12.78 -63.67
CA ASN A 832 41.96 -13.29 -62.52
C ASN A 832 41.79 -12.39 -61.30
N TYR A 833 41.66 -13.02 -60.13
CA TYR A 833 41.85 -12.41 -58.83
C TYR A 833 43.35 -12.44 -58.50
N LEU A 834 43.96 -11.27 -58.37
CA LEU A 834 45.38 -11.11 -58.08
C LEU A 834 45.60 -10.88 -56.59
N GLN A 835 46.45 -11.69 -55.94
CA GLN A 835 46.71 -11.60 -54.50
C GLN A 835 48.20 -11.75 -54.17
N ARG A 836 48.72 -10.97 -53.22
CA ARG A 836 50.07 -11.19 -52.65
C ARG A 836 50.02 -12.10 -51.42
N THR A 837 50.98 -13.00 -51.30
CA THR A 837 51.14 -13.96 -50.19
C THR A 837 52.56 -13.96 -49.60
N ASN A 838 53.28 -12.82 -49.67
CA ASN A 838 54.69 -12.66 -49.27
C ASN A 838 55.05 -13.30 -47.90
N PRO A 839 56.08 -14.16 -47.80
CA PRO A 839 56.48 -14.83 -46.55
C PRO A 839 57.07 -13.93 -45.44
N VAL A 840 57.40 -12.66 -45.67
CA VAL A 840 57.65 -11.71 -44.55
C VAL A 840 56.33 -11.40 -43.79
N PHE A 841 55.20 -11.71 -44.43
CA PHE A 841 53.84 -11.55 -43.96
C PHE A 841 53.14 -12.92 -44.09
N ILE A 842 53.56 -13.90 -43.29
CA ILE A 842 53.11 -15.29 -43.45
C ILE A 842 51.59 -15.40 -43.23
N GLU A 843 50.99 -16.15 -44.15
CA GLU A 843 49.65 -16.71 -44.19
C GLU A 843 48.59 -15.83 -44.82
N SER A 844 47.75 -16.48 -45.61
CA SER A 844 46.52 -15.99 -46.24
C SER A 844 45.61 -15.19 -45.29
N GLN A 845 45.94 -13.94 -45.01
CA GLN A 845 45.31 -13.21 -43.91
C GLN A 845 45.04 -11.74 -44.26
N LEU A 846 43.87 -11.30 -43.79
CA LEU A 846 43.51 -9.91 -43.64
C LEU A 846 44.59 -9.21 -42.79
N GLN A 847 45.23 -8.16 -43.32
CA GLN A 847 46.16 -7.36 -42.54
C GLN A 847 45.36 -6.62 -41.47
N LEU A 848 45.63 -6.96 -40.21
CA LEU A 848 44.97 -6.37 -39.06
C LEU A 848 46.00 -5.80 -38.09
N GLU A 849 46.08 -4.47 -38.07
CA GLU A 849 46.94 -3.74 -37.15
C GLU A 849 46.10 -2.95 -36.16
N ILE A 850 46.45 -3.08 -34.87
CA ILE A 850 45.87 -2.29 -33.79
C ILE A 850 46.98 -1.36 -33.32
N LEU A 851 46.89 -0.09 -33.72
CA LEU A 851 47.87 0.93 -33.39
C LEU A 851 47.33 1.75 -32.22
N PHE A 852 48.01 1.70 -31.09
CA PHE A 852 47.70 2.58 -29.97
C PHE A 852 48.24 3.97 -30.26
N ILE A 853 47.47 5.00 -29.87
CA ILE A 853 47.78 6.40 -30.15
C ILE A 853 49.08 6.81 -29.42
N ASP A 854 50.06 7.28 -30.18
CA ASP A 854 51.31 7.86 -29.65
C ASP A 854 51.13 9.35 -29.30
N ASP A 855 52.18 10.00 -28.81
CA ASP A 855 52.11 11.43 -28.45
C ASP A 855 51.82 12.34 -29.66
N ALA A 856 52.37 12.04 -30.83
CA ALA A 856 52.18 12.86 -32.01
C ALA A 856 50.73 12.78 -32.53
N GLU A 857 50.15 11.58 -32.53
CA GLU A 857 48.78 11.35 -32.98
C GLU A 857 47.76 11.79 -31.93
N ALA A 858 48.08 11.67 -30.63
CA ALA A 858 47.29 12.24 -29.54
C ALA A 858 47.19 13.76 -29.69
N GLU A 859 48.28 14.45 -30.04
CA GLU A 859 48.27 15.91 -30.23
C GLU A 859 47.36 16.32 -31.40
N LYS A 860 47.31 15.52 -32.47
CA LYS A 860 46.37 15.75 -33.58
C LYS A 860 44.92 15.56 -33.15
N ILE A 861 44.64 14.51 -32.38
CA ILE A 861 43.29 14.24 -31.83
C ILE A 861 42.86 15.39 -30.92
N VAL A 862 43.75 15.85 -30.02
CA VAL A 862 43.49 16.98 -29.12
C VAL A 862 43.24 18.27 -29.90
N LYS A 863 43.94 18.51 -31.02
CA LYS A 863 43.70 19.69 -31.88
C LYS A 863 42.40 19.58 -32.70
N GLY A 864 42.00 18.36 -33.05
CA GLY A 864 40.79 18.09 -33.84
C GLY A 864 39.50 18.00 -33.04
N ASP A 865 39.58 17.69 -31.74
CA ASP A 865 38.43 17.58 -30.83
C ASP A 865 38.25 18.88 -30.02
N PRO A 866 37.15 19.63 -30.20
CA PRO A 866 36.92 20.90 -29.51
C PRO A 866 36.93 20.80 -27.98
N GLU A 867 36.48 19.69 -27.41
CA GLU A 867 36.40 19.49 -25.95
C GLU A 867 37.80 19.20 -25.38
N LEU A 868 38.58 18.36 -26.06
CA LEU A 868 39.98 18.10 -25.68
C LEU A 868 40.88 19.32 -25.92
N LEU A 869 40.61 20.12 -26.96
CA LEU A 869 41.32 21.37 -27.23
C LEU A 869 41.05 22.41 -26.15
N ALA A 870 39.81 22.49 -25.64
CA ALA A 870 39.48 23.36 -24.52
C ALA A 870 40.17 22.89 -23.22
N MET A 871 40.24 21.58 -22.99
CA MET A 871 40.95 21.01 -21.85
C MET A 871 42.46 21.21 -21.95
N SER A 872 43.08 21.02 -23.12
CA SER A 872 44.53 21.09 -23.27
C SER A 872 45.11 22.47 -22.96
N LYS A 873 44.30 23.53 -23.10
CA LYS A 873 44.62 24.89 -22.66
C LYS A 873 44.73 25.04 -21.14
N LYS A 874 44.04 24.20 -20.36
CA LYS A 874 44.03 24.21 -18.89
C LYS A 874 44.91 23.10 -18.30
N GLU A 875 44.79 21.89 -18.83
CA GLU A 875 45.43 20.67 -18.35
C GLU A 875 45.98 19.84 -19.54
N PRO A 876 47.10 20.27 -20.16
CA PRO A 876 47.65 19.64 -21.38
C PRO A 876 47.96 18.16 -21.19
N ASN A 877 48.53 17.80 -20.03
CA ASN A 877 48.88 16.41 -19.71
C ASN A 877 47.65 15.51 -19.56
N LYS A 878 46.50 16.05 -19.11
CA LYS A 878 45.27 15.27 -18.94
C LYS A 878 44.59 15.04 -20.28
N ALA A 879 44.51 16.08 -21.12
CA ALA A 879 43.98 15.99 -22.48
C ALA A 879 44.76 14.97 -23.34
N MET A 880 46.09 15.00 -23.26
CA MET A 880 46.96 14.04 -23.95
C MET A 880 46.75 12.60 -23.47
N LYS A 881 46.59 12.38 -22.16
CA LYS A 881 46.30 11.04 -21.62
C LYS A 881 44.94 10.51 -22.07
N ILE A 882 43.90 11.35 -22.07
CA ILE A 882 42.57 10.97 -22.55
C ILE A 882 42.60 10.61 -24.04
N ALA A 883 43.31 11.40 -24.86
CA ALA A 883 43.47 11.08 -26.29
C ALA A 883 44.16 9.71 -26.52
N LYS A 884 45.10 9.34 -25.65
CA LYS A 884 45.77 8.02 -25.67
C LYS A 884 44.87 6.84 -25.26
N ALA A 885 43.66 7.07 -24.75
CA ALA A 885 42.67 6.01 -24.50
C ALA A 885 42.02 5.49 -25.79
N ASN A 886 42.22 6.19 -26.92
CA ASN A 886 41.74 5.78 -28.23
C ASN A 886 42.69 4.75 -28.87
N CYS A 887 42.21 4.05 -29.90
CA CYS A 887 43.05 3.23 -30.75
C CYS A 887 42.70 3.42 -32.23
N LEU A 888 43.67 3.13 -33.09
CA LEU A 888 43.49 3.04 -34.53
C LEU A 888 43.48 1.57 -34.91
N ILE A 889 42.50 1.17 -35.71
CA ILE A 889 42.42 -0.19 -36.24
C ILE A 889 42.50 -0.10 -37.76
N LEU A 890 43.49 -0.77 -38.33
CA LEU A 890 43.68 -0.91 -39.77
C LEU A 890 43.30 -2.35 -40.15
N ILE A 891 42.36 -2.48 -41.08
CA ILE A 891 41.89 -3.77 -41.59
C ILE A 891 41.96 -3.70 -43.11
N GLN A 892 42.87 -4.43 -43.76
CA GLN A 892 43.04 -4.34 -45.20
C GLN A 892 43.49 -5.64 -45.86
N GLU A 893 43.22 -5.75 -47.16
CA GLU A 893 43.67 -6.84 -48.03
C GLU A 893 44.44 -6.24 -49.22
N ILE A 894 45.55 -6.88 -49.63
CA ILE A 894 46.37 -6.43 -50.75
C ILE A 894 46.02 -7.28 -51.98
N MET A 895 45.23 -6.72 -52.88
CA MET A 895 44.65 -7.46 -54.00
C MET A 895 44.35 -6.56 -55.20
N ASN A 896 44.14 -7.16 -56.38
CA ASN A 896 43.58 -6.47 -57.55
C ASN A 896 42.84 -7.47 -58.44
N PHE A 897 42.19 -7.00 -59.51
CA PHE A 897 41.67 -7.87 -60.56
C PHE A 897 42.28 -7.55 -61.91
N LYS A 898 42.52 -8.59 -62.71
CA LYS A 898 43.07 -8.47 -64.07
C LYS A 898 42.17 -9.16 -65.08
N ILE A 899 41.79 -8.44 -66.12
CA ILE A 899 41.08 -8.98 -67.28
C ILE A 899 42.07 -9.74 -68.16
N ILE A 900 41.76 -10.99 -68.50
CA ILE A 900 42.58 -11.83 -69.39
C ILE A 900 42.08 -11.68 -70.83
N LYS A 901 40.77 -11.80 -71.05
CA LYS A 901 40.12 -11.72 -72.37
C LYS A 901 38.81 -10.95 -72.28
N GLU A 902 38.68 -9.86 -73.01
CA GLU A 902 37.43 -9.08 -73.03
C GLU A 902 36.25 -9.86 -73.68
N GLU A 903 36.49 -10.82 -74.59
CA GLU A 903 35.41 -11.59 -75.23
C GLU A 903 34.69 -12.56 -74.27
N ALA A 904 35.33 -12.88 -73.14
CA ALA A 904 34.82 -13.73 -72.07
C ALA A 904 33.89 -12.99 -71.09
N PHE A 905 33.48 -11.77 -71.43
CA PHE A 905 32.49 -10.98 -70.70
C PHE A 905 31.26 -10.73 -71.56
N LEU A 906 30.09 -10.76 -70.92
CA LEU A 906 28.83 -10.25 -71.44
C LEU A 906 28.25 -9.31 -70.39
N VAL A 907 27.84 -8.12 -70.80
CA VAL A 907 27.17 -7.19 -69.90
C VAL A 907 25.88 -6.73 -70.55
N PHE A 908 24.78 -6.91 -69.82
CA PHE A 908 23.45 -6.56 -70.28
C PHE A 908 22.83 -5.52 -69.37
N HIS A 909 22.23 -4.51 -69.98
CA HIS A 909 21.35 -3.57 -69.31
C HIS A 909 19.94 -4.14 -69.27
N ILE A 910 19.34 -4.22 -68.10
CA ILE A 910 17.96 -4.69 -67.94
C ILE A 910 17.06 -3.46 -67.87
N VAL A 911 16.14 -3.34 -68.82
CA VAL A 911 15.14 -2.27 -68.87
C VAL A 911 13.85 -2.81 -68.25
N ASP A 912 13.38 -2.17 -67.17
CA ASP A 912 12.13 -2.53 -66.47
C ASP A 912 10.89 -2.39 -67.38
#